data_AF-A0A8J6H9L5-F1
#
_entry.id   AF-A0A8J6H9L5-F1
#
_cell.length_a   1.000
_cell.length_b   1.000
_cell.length_c   1.000
_cell.angle_alpha   90.00
_cell.angle_beta   90.00
_cell.angle_gamma   90.00
#
_symmetry.space_group_name_H-M   'P 1'
#
loop_
_entity.id
_entity.type
_entity.pdbx_description
1 polymer ?
#
loop_
_entity_poly.entity_id
_entity_poly.type
_entity_poly.pdbx_seq_one_letter_code
_entity_poly.pdbx_strand_id
1 'polypeptide(L)'
;MCNSVTGLDEEECENEKKLEKWMKAELEVEVRVKEMYKINGGKMIVAELESWGEKRKVMENKRKLREKKGKRVYIEDDMTKKERDTQKKLRTLAKEEREKGLRVKGRKGKTNMERNKGENEQIRIVFWNVAGIKNKENEFWKYLGEFDVVGLVETWVEEKGWERLEKRMPRKFEWKCQYAERESKKGRAKGGIIMGVKKGLEEENGSGVKEERGFMERTVKRKQRKWRIVTIYSRSMKETKRIIEERVKEQEEGTLVIGGDFNARIGGKGRRMEEQQATIERRPTKDGIENAEGRELVSLVEERGWDVLNGNCIGDEKGEYTYIGSRGETVIDYVMVNEEAWDKIEEFKVGERVESDHMPLEVRTKGREKERSMKDVKKKIVKNIWTEEGKEKYRARLREAKYEEEEINEKVRELSENVKNATEKKEIEIREKMGLWKNEWWDKECREGKQAARKKLRNWKKEKATKEEYKTARKRYKLVCKQKKEKKRMEEEMKMKGIKTEEEVWRYINRERKKKGEIVSDRITMEEWRKYFSELLGGEENRQEKEKRQHRVGEIEEITREELEQQLRKLKRKKAPGRDGIQNESWIYGTEREVDRLLEIMNGVWKGEGFPQEWKEGIICPIYKKGEKDTASNYRGITLLNTAYKVYAMIVEERLMKEMNERGALPDGQAGFRKDLKAAFDNVERDLLWEYLRKKGINEHLVTKIEEIYEETISRVRVDGRVSECFKTYKGVRQGCPLSPSLFAAFIGDIEEMFRKGQAGGVVVGKEKVWSLAYADDLVVLAREEKGMKEMLGNMEKYMRRKKLTVNVEKSKMMVFRKGGGRRKINEWRWEKDKIEEVKEFKYLGYVMNERNTAAAHERYGG
;
A
#
# COMPACT_ATOMS: atom_id res chain seq x y z
N MET A 1 -21.08 18.99 -72.46
CA MET A 1 -20.36 20.08 -73.16
C MET A 1 -19.84 21.05 -72.11
N CYS A 2 -18.59 21.46 -72.28
CA CYS A 2 -17.81 22.31 -71.37
C CYS A 2 -18.35 23.73 -71.15
N ASN A 3 -17.87 24.34 -70.05
CA ASN A 3 -17.40 25.73 -69.85
C ASN A 3 -17.94 26.26 -68.51
N SER A 4 -17.21 26.96 -67.64
CA SER A 4 -15.80 27.32 -67.51
C SER A 4 -15.62 27.94 -66.12
N VAL A 5 -14.47 27.73 -65.50
CA VAL A 5 -13.93 28.46 -64.34
C VAL A 5 -13.79 29.94 -64.69
N THR A 6 -14.21 30.87 -63.82
CA THR A 6 -13.50 32.14 -63.46
C THR A 6 -14.41 33.07 -62.66
N GLY A 7 -14.00 33.40 -61.43
CA GLY A 7 -14.62 34.40 -60.57
C GLY A 7 -13.69 34.69 -59.40
N LEU A 8 -12.45 35.09 -59.71
CA LEU A 8 -11.57 35.78 -58.76
C LEU A 8 -11.93 37.26 -58.86
N ASP A 9 -12.35 37.85 -57.74
CA ASP A 9 -12.82 39.24 -57.65
C ASP A 9 -11.78 40.21 -58.22
N GLU A 10 -12.18 41.07 -59.17
CA GLU A 10 -11.30 41.98 -59.93
C GLU A 10 -10.46 42.92 -59.02
N GLU A 11 -10.95 43.22 -57.81
CA GLU A 11 -10.26 44.05 -56.82
C GLU A 11 -9.03 43.36 -56.20
N GLU A 12 -9.02 42.03 -56.09
CA GLU A 12 -7.85 41.27 -55.62
C GLU A 12 -6.77 41.19 -56.70
N CYS A 13 -7.15 40.96 -57.96
CA CYS A 13 -6.22 40.93 -59.09
C CYS A 13 -5.50 42.27 -59.30
N GLU A 14 -6.18 43.40 -59.08
CA GLU A 14 -5.57 44.72 -59.19
C GLU A 14 -4.59 45.01 -58.04
N ASN A 15 -4.86 44.48 -56.84
CA ASN A 15 -3.97 44.60 -55.69
C ASN A 15 -2.72 43.70 -55.81
N GLU A 16 -2.85 42.51 -56.37
CA GLU A 16 -1.74 41.58 -56.65
C GLU A 16 -0.77 42.17 -57.66
N LYS A 17 -1.27 42.65 -58.81
CA LYS A 17 -0.44 43.30 -59.83
C LYS A 17 0.25 44.56 -59.31
N LYS A 18 -0.39 45.35 -58.43
CA LYS A 18 0.24 46.50 -57.77
C LYS A 18 1.36 46.08 -56.84
N LEU A 19 1.23 44.95 -56.13
CA LEU A 19 2.25 44.42 -55.25
C LEU A 19 3.45 43.85 -56.03
N GLU A 20 3.21 43.11 -57.11
CA GLU A 20 4.24 42.62 -58.02
C GLU A 20 5.06 43.79 -58.59
N LYS A 21 4.37 44.84 -59.08
CA LYS A 21 5.02 46.02 -59.64
C LYS A 21 5.84 46.79 -58.59
N TRP A 22 5.34 46.84 -57.34
CA TRP A 22 6.08 47.43 -56.22
C TRP A 22 7.32 46.59 -55.82
N MET A 23 7.20 45.26 -55.76
CA MET A 23 8.34 44.37 -55.47
C MET A 23 9.40 44.44 -56.56
N LYS A 24 9.01 44.52 -57.83
CA LYS A 24 9.93 44.74 -58.95
C LYS A 24 10.66 46.08 -58.86
N ALA A 25 9.95 47.16 -58.48
CA ALA A 25 10.54 48.49 -58.39
C ALA A 25 11.46 48.69 -57.16
N GLU A 26 11.13 48.11 -56.00
CA GLU A 26 11.88 48.34 -54.76
C GLU A 26 12.93 47.25 -54.44
N LEU A 27 12.75 46.03 -54.96
CA LEU A 27 13.68 44.91 -54.71
C LEU A 27 14.45 44.48 -55.96
N GLU A 28 14.13 45.03 -57.13
CA GLU A 28 14.68 44.64 -58.45
C GLU A 28 14.48 43.14 -58.77
N VAL A 29 13.46 42.51 -58.17
CA VAL A 29 13.11 41.10 -58.39
C VAL A 29 11.74 41.01 -59.03
N GLU A 30 11.66 40.43 -60.24
CA GLU A 30 10.39 40.03 -60.83
C GLU A 30 9.83 38.81 -60.09
N VAL A 31 8.58 38.92 -59.66
CA VAL A 31 7.88 37.87 -58.92
C VAL A 31 6.44 37.78 -59.39
N ARG A 32 5.89 36.57 -59.36
CA ARG A 32 4.46 36.35 -59.54
C ARG A 32 3.80 36.02 -58.21
N VAL A 33 2.78 36.80 -57.85
CA VAL A 33 1.97 36.64 -56.66
C VAL A 33 0.81 35.72 -56.99
N LYS A 34 0.77 34.58 -56.31
CA LYS A 34 -0.24 33.54 -56.48
C LYS A 34 -1.53 33.85 -55.72
N GLU A 35 -1.41 34.50 -54.55
CA GLU A 35 -2.56 34.91 -53.74
C GLU A 35 -2.14 35.99 -52.72
N MET A 36 -2.99 36.99 -52.47
CA MET A 36 -2.74 38.05 -51.49
C MET A 36 -3.87 38.21 -50.48
N TYR A 37 -3.54 38.22 -49.18
CA TYR A 37 -4.54 38.46 -48.13
C TYR A 37 -4.12 39.51 -47.09
N LYS A 38 -5.09 40.36 -46.73
CA LYS A 38 -4.92 41.45 -45.76
C LYS A 38 -5.24 40.98 -44.34
N ILE A 39 -4.31 41.19 -43.41
CA ILE A 39 -4.48 40.86 -41.98
C ILE A 39 -4.43 42.14 -41.14
N ASN A 40 -5.17 42.17 -40.03
CA ASN A 40 -5.30 43.34 -39.14
C ASN A 40 -5.84 44.60 -39.84
N GLY A 41 -6.95 44.48 -40.56
CA GLY A 41 -7.66 45.63 -41.14
C GLY A 41 -6.85 46.40 -42.19
N GLY A 42 -6.12 45.68 -43.05
CA GLY A 42 -5.38 46.28 -44.17
C GLY A 42 -3.95 46.77 -43.86
N LYS A 43 -3.47 46.64 -42.62
CA LYS A 43 -2.11 47.05 -42.22
C LYS A 43 -1.02 46.04 -42.56
N MET A 44 -1.39 44.80 -42.86
CA MET A 44 -0.46 43.70 -43.11
C MET A 44 -0.91 42.95 -44.36
N ILE A 45 0.00 42.79 -45.32
CA ILE A 45 -0.27 42.12 -46.59
C ILE A 45 0.57 40.85 -46.60
N VAL A 46 -0.07 39.71 -46.85
CA VAL A 46 0.63 38.43 -46.99
C VAL A 46 0.48 37.95 -48.42
N ALA A 47 1.61 37.64 -49.06
CA ALA A 47 1.64 37.20 -50.46
C ALA A 47 2.24 35.80 -50.56
N GLU A 48 1.57 34.92 -51.32
CA GLU A 48 2.09 33.63 -51.77
C GLU A 48 2.78 33.82 -53.13
N LEU A 49 3.97 33.24 -53.33
CA LEU A 49 4.74 33.37 -54.58
C LEU A 49 4.76 32.02 -55.33
N GLU A 50 4.72 32.07 -56.67
CA GLU A 50 4.57 30.87 -57.51
C GLU A 50 5.76 29.92 -57.47
N SER A 51 7.01 30.41 -57.38
CA SER A 51 8.21 29.57 -57.45
C SER A 51 9.18 29.75 -56.28
N TRP A 52 9.85 28.64 -55.92
CA TRP A 52 10.83 28.61 -54.82
C TRP A 52 12.11 29.42 -55.14
N GLY A 53 12.44 29.58 -56.43
CA GLY A 53 13.57 30.38 -56.90
C GLY A 53 13.34 31.89 -56.73
N GLU A 54 12.14 32.37 -57.06
CA GLU A 54 11.71 33.75 -56.82
C GLU A 54 11.66 34.06 -55.32
N LYS A 55 11.12 33.12 -54.55
CA LYS A 55 11.03 33.19 -53.09
C LYS A 55 12.39 33.35 -52.41
N ARG A 56 13.42 32.67 -52.92
CA ARG A 56 14.79 32.79 -52.41
C ARG A 56 15.37 34.18 -52.64
N LYS A 57 15.20 34.75 -53.84
CA LYS A 57 15.69 36.09 -54.20
C LYS A 57 15.02 37.20 -53.38
N VAL A 58 13.74 37.05 -53.05
CA VAL A 58 13.03 38.01 -52.18
C VAL A 58 13.47 37.87 -50.71
N MET A 59 13.73 36.65 -50.25
CA MET A 59 14.21 36.39 -48.89
C MET A 59 15.66 36.87 -48.66
N GLU A 60 16.51 36.84 -49.68
CA GLU A 60 17.88 37.39 -49.62
C GLU A 60 17.88 38.91 -49.45
N ASN A 61 16.85 39.61 -49.95
CA ASN A 61 16.70 41.07 -49.84
C ASN A 61 15.81 41.53 -48.66
N LYS A 62 15.41 40.61 -47.77
CA LYS A 62 14.42 40.81 -46.69
C LYS A 62 14.74 41.93 -45.70
N ARG A 63 16.02 42.33 -45.58
CA ARG A 63 16.43 43.43 -44.71
C ARG A 63 15.87 44.78 -45.21
N LYS A 64 15.82 44.99 -46.54
CA LYS A 64 15.27 46.22 -47.15
C LYS A 64 13.76 46.37 -46.89
N LEU A 65 13.02 45.25 -46.80
CA LEU A 65 11.58 45.22 -46.49
C LEU A 65 11.25 45.62 -45.04
N ARG A 66 12.19 45.49 -44.10
CA ARG A 66 11.96 45.77 -42.67
C ARG A 66 12.19 47.23 -42.28
N GLU A 67 13.00 47.96 -43.01
CA GLU A 67 13.50 49.28 -42.59
C GLU A 67 12.60 50.46 -42.99
N LYS A 68 11.72 50.33 -44.00
CA LYS A 68 10.76 51.40 -44.38
C LYS A 68 9.39 51.20 -43.73
N LYS A 69 9.03 52.12 -42.82
CA LYS A 69 7.78 52.16 -42.04
C LYS A 69 6.55 52.39 -42.95
N GLY A 70 5.55 51.52 -42.84
CA GLY A 70 4.17 51.86 -43.23
C GLY A 70 3.23 50.68 -43.44
N LYS A 71 3.66 49.64 -44.16
CA LYS A 71 2.88 48.41 -44.38
C LYS A 71 3.82 47.21 -44.30
N ARG A 72 3.49 46.25 -43.45
CA ARG A 72 4.30 45.05 -43.25
C ARG A 72 3.87 44.01 -44.28
N VAL A 73 4.67 43.83 -45.32
CA VAL A 73 4.49 42.76 -46.31
C VAL A 73 5.22 41.53 -45.78
N TYR A 74 4.49 40.44 -45.57
CA TYR A 74 5.04 39.15 -45.16
C TYR A 74 4.87 38.14 -46.28
N ILE A 75 5.86 37.29 -46.48
CA ILE A 75 5.77 36.17 -47.42
C ILE A 75 5.46 34.95 -46.57
N GLU A 76 4.45 34.18 -46.98
CA GLU A 76 3.73 33.23 -46.12
C GLU A 76 4.61 32.18 -45.41
N ASP A 77 5.83 31.92 -45.90
CA ASP A 77 6.72 30.92 -45.33
C ASP A 77 7.62 31.40 -44.18
N ASP A 78 7.31 32.54 -43.56
CA ASP A 78 8.06 33.03 -42.38
C ASP A 78 7.73 32.29 -41.06
N MET A 79 7.07 31.12 -41.11
CA MET A 79 6.61 30.34 -39.94
C MET A 79 6.98 28.86 -40.03
N THR A 80 7.45 28.31 -38.90
CA THR A 80 7.71 26.87 -38.78
C THR A 80 6.41 26.05 -38.91
N LYS A 81 6.50 24.77 -39.32
CA LYS A 81 5.32 23.87 -39.47
C LYS A 81 4.44 23.86 -38.20
N LYS A 82 5.07 23.91 -37.03
CA LYS A 82 4.41 23.95 -35.73
C LYS A 82 3.66 25.28 -35.48
N GLU A 83 4.21 26.40 -35.93
CA GLU A 83 3.54 27.71 -35.86
C GLU A 83 2.39 27.81 -36.88
N ARG A 84 2.57 27.24 -38.08
CA ARG A 84 1.49 27.06 -39.08
C ARG A 84 0.33 26.23 -38.54
N ASP A 85 0.62 25.10 -37.90
CA ASP A 85 -0.41 24.23 -37.31
C ASP A 85 -1.12 24.92 -36.13
N THR A 86 -0.39 25.72 -35.35
CA THR A 86 -0.95 26.46 -34.20
C THR A 86 -1.83 27.62 -34.68
N GLN A 87 -1.41 28.33 -35.73
CA GLN A 87 -2.18 29.42 -36.30
C GLN A 87 -3.38 28.92 -37.12
N LYS A 88 -3.28 27.77 -37.81
CA LYS A 88 -4.43 27.06 -38.40
C LYS A 88 -5.46 26.72 -37.33
N LYS A 89 -5.04 26.09 -36.22
CA LYS A 89 -5.93 25.77 -35.09
C LYS A 89 -6.58 27.02 -34.48
N LEU A 90 -5.83 28.09 -34.30
CA LEU A 90 -6.35 29.37 -33.78
C LEU A 90 -7.32 30.04 -34.77
N ARG A 91 -7.11 29.91 -36.08
CA ARG A 91 -8.04 30.39 -37.12
C ARG A 91 -9.32 29.56 -37.18
N THR A 92 -9.22 28.22 -37.05
CA THR A 92 -10.40 27.34 -36.97
C THR A 92 -11.24 27.66 -35.74
N LEU A 93 -10.60 27.79 -34.56
CA LEU A 93 -11.26 28.21 -33.33
C LEU A 93 -11.87 29.62 -33.42
N ALA A 94 -11.16 30.58 -34.01
CA ALA A 94 -11.70 31.94 -34.19
C ALA A 94 -12.84 32.01 -35.23
N LYS A 95 -12.89 31.08 -36.19
CA LYS A 95 -13.98 30.95 -37.17
C LYS A 95 -15.22 30.32 -36.52
N GLU A 96 -15.04 29.24 -35.76
CA GLU A 96 -16.09 28.57 -34.98
C GLU A 96 -16.69 29.47 -33.88
N GLU A 97 -15.91 30.39 -33.30
CA GLU A 97 -16.43 31.35 -32.30
C GLU A 97 -17.08 32.60 -32.90
N ARG A 98 -16.71 32.99 -34.13
CA ARG A 98 -17.41 34.05 -34.89
C ARG A 98 -18.75 33.57 -35.44
N GLU A 99 -18.83 32.31 -35.85
CA GLU A 99 -20.10 31.64 -36.23
C GLU A 99 -21.08 31.53 -35.05
N LYS A 100 -20.60 31.69 -33.81
CA LYS A 100 -21.41 31.75 -32.58
C LYS A 100 -21.68 33.17 -32.08
N GLY A 101 -21.37 34.21 -32.88
CA GLY A 101 -21.68 35.62 -32.57
C GLY A 101 -20.81 36.30 -31.52
N LEU A 102 -19.70 35.70 -31.08
CA LEU A 102 -18.86 36.24 -30.00
C LEU A 102 -17.66 37.04 -30.55
N ARG A 103 -17.48 38.26 -30.02
CA ARG A 103 -16.49 39.24 -30.49
C ARG A 103 -15.18 39.12 -29.68
N VAL A 104 -14.15 38.52 -30.26
CA VAL A 104 -12.83 38.35 -29.60
C VAL A 104 -11.94 39.58 -29.81
N LYS A 105 -11.62 40.32 -28.74
CA LYS A 105 -10.49 41.28 -28.69
C LYS A 105 -9.37 40.69 -27.83
N GLY A 106 -8.23 40.36 -28.45
CA GLY A 106 -7.03 39.96 -27.72
C GLY A 106 -6.11 41.16 -27.42
N ARG A 107 -5.72 41.35 -26.16
CA ARG A 107 -4.50 42.08 -25.82
C ARG A 107 -3.72 41.31 -24.73
N LYS A 108 -2.41 41.22 -24.96
CA LYS A 108 -1.40 40.53 -24.15
C LYS A 108 -1.49 40.91 -22.66
N GLY A 109 -1.53 39.92 -21.78
CA GLY A 109 -1.32 40.11 -20.35
C GLY A 109 -1.74 38.87 -19.56
N LYS A 110 -0.82 38.35 -18.74
CA LYS A 110 -1.07 37.27 -17.77
C LYS A 110 -2.41 37.49 -17.06
N THR A 111 -3.34 36.57 -17.22
CA THR A 111 -4.53 36.46 -16.37
C THR A 111 -4.53 35.06 -15.79
N ASN A 112 -4.34 34.97 -14.46
CA ASN A 112 -4.71 33.80 -13.69
C ASN A 112 -6.20 33.59 -13.91
N MET A 113 -6.57 32.64 -14.76
CA MET A 113 -7.93 32.09 -14.74
C MET A 113 -7.90 30.91 -13.78
N GLU A 114 -8.52 31.08 -12.62
CA GLU A 114 -9.13 29.96 -11.92
C GLU A 114 -10.17 29.33 -12.87
N ARG A 115 -9.74 28.32 -13.62
CA ARG A 115 -10.61 27.55 -14.49
C ARG A 115 -11.33 26.51 -13.65
N ASN A 116 -12.66 26.58 -13.67
CA ASN A 116 -13.58 25.55 -13.18
C ASN A 116 -13.05 24.14 -13.49
N LYS A 117 -13.04 23.29 -12.45
CA LYS A 117 -12.60 21.90 -12.50
C LYS A 117 -13.50 21.06 -13.42
N GLY A 118 -13.20 21.01 -14.71
CA GLY A 118 -13.79 20.03 -15.64
C GLY A 118 -13.21 18.63 -15.45
N GLU A 119 -14.06 17.60 -15.52
CA GLU A 119 -13.70 16.18 -15.40
C GLU A 119 -13.05 15.63 -16.68
N ASN A 120 -12.09 14.71 -16.52
CA ASN A 120 -11.44 14.01 -17.64
C ASN A 120 -12.41 12.92 -18.18
N GLU A 121 -12.63 12.86 -19.50
CA GLU A 121 -13.63 11.96 -20.11
C GLU A 121 -13.01 10.73 -20.80
N GLN A 122 -11.70 10.74 -21.03
CA GLN A 122 -10.99 9.68 -21.76
C GLN A 122 -10.64 8.47 -20.86
N ILE A 123 -10.86 7.25 -21.38
CA ILE A 123 -10.46 5.97 -20.75
C ILE A 123 -9.29 5.38 -21.55
N ARG A 124 -8.28 4.86 -20.83
CA ARG A 124 -7.15 4.15 -21.41
C ARG A 124 -7.13 2.71 -20.92
N ILE A 125 -7.15 1.76 -21.84
CA ILE A 125 -7.23 0.32 -21.56
C ILE A 125 -5.95 -0.34 -22.07
N VAL A 126 -5.41 -1.32 -21.36
CA VAL A 126 -4.31 -2.16 -21.85
C VAL A 126 -4.59 -3.63 -21.62
N PHE A 127 -4.37 -4.45 -22.64
CA PHE A 127 -4.36 -5.91 -22.55
C PHE A 127 -2.94 -6.44 -22.78
N TRP A 128 -2.47 -7.37 -21.95
CA TRP A 128 -1.10 -7.87 -22.08
C TRP A 128 -0.93 -9.30 -21.58
N ASN A 129 -0.48 -10.20 -22.45
CA ASN A 129 0.11 -11.47 -22.03
C ASN A 129 1.51 -11.22 -21.44
N VAL A 130 1.66 -11.48 -20.14
CA VAL A 130 2.88 -11.14 -19.40
C VAL A 130 3.82 -12.32 -19.19
N ALA A 131 3.41 -13.56 -19.48
CA ALA A 131 4.17 -14.78 -19.24
C ALA A 131 4.85 -14.81 -17.85
N GLY A 132 4.02 -14.71 -16.81
CA GLY A 132 4.42 -14.72 -15.41
C GLY A 132 4.66 -13.32 -14.82
N ILE A 133 3.88 -12.95 -13.80
CA ILE A 133 3.90 -11.60 -13.23
C ILE A 133 4.82 -11.43 -12.00
N LYS A 134 5.15 -12.52 -11.31
CA LYS A 134 5.88 -12.52 -10.01
C LYS A 134 7.23 -11.80 -10.04
N ASN A 135 7.88 -11.75 -11.22
CA ASN A 135 9.23 -11.24 -11.40
C ASN A 135 9.30 -9.86 -12.10
N LYS A 136 8.16 -9.20 -12.31
CA LYS A 136 8.12 -7.92 -13.02
C LYS A 136 8.58 -6.77 -12.12
N GLU A 137 9.45 -5.92 -12.65
CA GLU A 137 10.12 -4.82 -11.95
C GLU A 137 9.29 -3.52 -11.93
N ASN A 138 9.74 -2.52 -11.16
CA ASN A 138 8.99 -1.28 -10.91
C ASN A 138 8.58 -0.51 -12.18
N GLU A 139 9.38 -0.58 -13.25
CA GLU A 139 9.07 0.11 -14.51
C GLU A 139 7.89 -0.52 -15.26
N PHE A 140 7.69 -1.84 -15.12
CA PHE A 140 6.51 -2.53 -15.63
C PHE A 140 5.24 -2.00 -14.94
N TRP A 141 5.25 -1.92 -13.61
CA TRP A 141 4.11 -1.45 -12.83
C TRP A 141 3.83 0.04 -12.99
N LYS A 142 4.89 0.85 -13.17
CA LYS A 142 4.74 2.27 -13.51
C LYS A 142 4.00 2.47 -14.82
N TYR A 143 4.36 1.69 -15.83
CA TYR A 143 3.70 1.70 -17.13
C TYR A 143 2.23 1.29 -17.04
N LEU A 144 1.90 0.19 -16.34
CA LEU A 144 0.51 -0.17 -16.11
C LEU A 144 -0.27 0.94 -15.39
N GLY A 145 0.41 1.73 -14.56
CA GLY A 145 -0.15 2.89 -13.89
C GLY A 145 -0.57 4.05 -14.80
N GLU A 146 -0.20 4.04 -16.08
CA GLU A 146 -0.62 5.04 -17.07
C GLU A 146 -2.04 4.80 -17.58
N PHE A 147 -2.54 3.57 -17.42
CA PHE A 147 -3.86 3.13 -17.86
C PHE A 147 -4.89 3.29 -16.75
N ASP A 148 -6.15 3.22 -17.17
CA ASP A 148 -7.32 3.34 -16.31
C ASP A 148 -7.96 1.96 -16.10
N VAL A 149 -7.86 1.06 -17.10
CA VAL A 149 -8.19 -0.37 -16.99
C VAL A 149 -7.04 -1.22 -17.54
N VAL A 150 -6.73 -2.32 -16.86
CA VAL A 150 -5.60 -3.21 -17.16
C VAL A 150 -6.11 -4.65 -17.18
N GLY A 151 -5.88 -5.39 -18.27
CA GLY A 151 -6.12 -6.83 -18.37
C GLY A 151 -4.82 -7.58 -18.63
N LEU A 152 -4.41 -8.47 -17.73
CA LEU A 152 -3.18 -9.26 -17.83
C LEU A 152 -3.52 -10.74 -17.93
N VAL A 153 -2.92 -11.44 -18.88
CA VAL A 153 -3.08 -12.89 -19.06
C VAL A 153 -1.75 -13.62 -18.92
N GLU A 154 -1.83 -14.94 -18.72
CA GLU A 154 -0.70 -15.80 -18.34
C GLU A 154 0.09 -15.27 -17.14
N THR A 155 -0.64 -14.90 -16.08
CA THR A 155 0.00 -14.30 -14.91
C THR A 155 0.76 -15.33 -14.05
N TRP A 156 0.39 -16.61 -14.17
CA TRP A 156 0.94 -17.76 -13.41
C TRP A 156 0.81 -17.60 -11.89
N VAL A 157 -0.25 -16.90 -11.46
CA VAL A 157 -0.52 -16.62 -10.05
C VAL A 157 -1.53 -17.62 -9.53
N GLU A 158 -1.07 -18.46 -8.63
CA GLU A 158 -1.92 -19.41 -7.89
C GLU A 158 -2.56 -18.68 -6.71
N GLU A 159 -3.65 -19.22 -6.17
CA GLU A 159 -4.40 -18.69 -5.02
C GLU A 159 -3.49 -18.29 -3.84
N LYS A 160 -2.63 -19.21 -3.37
CA LYS A 160 -1.64 -18.95 -2.30
C LYS A 160 -0.63 -17.85 -2.63
N GLY A 161 -0.42 -17.59 -3.92
CA GLY A 161 0.45 -16.54 -4.44
C GLY A 161 -0.23 -15.18 -4.62
N TRP A 162 -1.56 -15.15 -4.75
CA TRP A 162 -2.35 -13.95 -5.00
C TRP A 162 -2.29 -12.98 -3.84
N GLU A 163 -2.57 -13.42 -2.62
CA GLU A 163 -2.52 -12.56 -1.43
C GLU A 163 -1.17 -11.85 -1.25
N ARG A 164 -0.09 -12.49 -1.71
CA ARG A 164 1.26 -11.93 -1.65
C ARG A 164 1.52 -10.97 -2.80
N LEU A 165 0.92 -11.19 -3.96
CA LEU A 165 1.08 -10.36 -5.14
C LEU A 165 0.22 -9.11 -5.05
N GLU A 166 -1.06 -9.23 -4.70
CA GLU A 166 -2.03 -8.13 -4.61
C GLU A 166 -1.52 -7.00 -3.71
N LYS A 167 -0.94 -7.36 -2.55
CA LYS A 167 -0.31 -6.40 -1.61
C LYS A 167 0.86 -5.60 -2.21
N ARG A 168 1.42 -6.06 -3.32
CA ARG A 168 2.56 -5.45 -4.03
C ARG A 168 2.11 -4.64 -5.25
N MET A 169 0.87 -4.80 -5.69
CA MET A 169 0.36 -4.13 -6.88
C MET A 169 0.00 -2.67 -6.58
N PRO A 170 -0.05 -1.80 -7.61
CA PRO A 170 -0.41 -0.39 -7.42
C PRO A 170 -1.80 -0.24 -6.76
N ARG A 171 -1.85 0.38 -5.57
CA ARG A 171 -3.08 0.55 -4.77
C ARG A 171 -4.14 1.46 -5.38
N LYS A 172 -3.76 2.24 -6.40
CA LYS A 172 -4.66 3.09 -7.17
C LYS A 172 -5.60 2.29 -8.10
N PHE A 173 -5.46 0.97 -8.15
CA PHE A 173 -6.41 0.09 -8.82
C PHE A 173 -7.06 -0.85 -7.82
N GLU A 174 -8.28 -1.26 -8.14
CA GLU A 174 -8.95 -2.43 -7.61
C GLU A 174 -8.63 -3.60 -8.53
N TRP A 175 -7.90 -4.58 -7.98
CA TRP A 175 -7.45 -5.74 -8.73
C TRP A 175 -8.33 -6.96 -8.47
N LYS A 176 -8.53 -7.76 -9.51
CA LYS A 176 -9.18 -9.08 -9.45
C LYS A 176 -8.28 -10.10 -10.13
N CYS A 177 -8.29 -11.33 -9.64
CA CYS A 177 -7.45 -12.40 -10.14
C CYS A 177 -8.24 -13.68 -10.27
N GLN A 178 -8.18 -14.24 -11.48
CA GLN A 178 -8.46 -15.63 -11.74
C GLN A 178 -7.16 -16.41 -11.61
N TYR A 179 -7.17 -17.44 -10.76
CA TYR A 179 -5.96 -18.16 -10.43
C TYR A 179 -5.49 -19.07 -11.58
N ALA A 180 -4.16 -19.19 -11.69
CA ALA A 180 -3.52 -20.16 -12.56
C ALA A 180 -3.62 -21.55 -11.96
N GLU A 181 -3.87 -22.55 -12.80
CA GLU A 181 -4.01 -23.95 -12.39
C GLU A 181 -2.73 -24.76 -12.66
N ARG A 182 -2.58 -25.89 -11.94
CA ARG A 182 -1.55 -26.90 -12.20
C ARG A 182 -2.18 -28.19 -12.70
N GLU A 183 -1.68 -28.70 -13.81
CA GLU A 183 -2.04 -30.04 -14.32
C GLU A 183 -1.37 -31.16 -13.51
N SER A 184 -0.31 -30.88 -12.74
CA SER A 184 0.34 -31.87 -11.86
C SER A 184 1.06 -31.24 -10.65
N LYS A 185 1.25 -32.01 -9.57
CA LYS A 185 1.94 -31.54 -8.33
C LYS A 185 3.38 -31.02 -8.57
N LYS A 186 4.06 -31.48 -9.63
CA LYS A 186 5.43 -31.05 -10.02
C LYS A 186 5.47 -30.11 -11.25
N GLY A 187 4.35 -29.91 -11.95
CA GLY A 187 4.28 -29.08 -13.17
C GLY A 187 4.19 -27.57 -12.88
N ARG A 188 4.57 -26.72 -13.84
CA ARG A 188 4.42 -25.25 -13.73
C ARG A 188 2.94 -24.83 -13.73
N ALA A 189 2.59 -23.82 -12.95
CA ALA A 189 1.27 -23.19 -13.05
C ALA A 189 1.10 -22.58 -14.46
N LYS A 190 -0.08 -22.75 -15.05
CA LYS A 190 -0.41 -22.27 -16.40
C LYS A 190 -1.66 -21.38 -16.35
N GLY A 191 -1.70 -20.34 -17.18
CA GLY A 191 -2.81 -19.40 -17.26
C GLY A 191 -2.86 -18.38 -16.12
N GLY A 192 -4.09 -18.00 -15.74
CA GLY A 192 -4.40 -16.97 -14.76
C GLY A 192 -4.59 -15.59 -15.41
N ILE A 193 -5.66 -14.90 -15.03
CA ILE A 193 -6.04 -13.57 -15.52
C ILE A 193 -6.03 -12.60 -14.35
N ILE A 194 -5.45 -11.41 -14.53
CA ILE A 194 -5.53 -10.33 -13.56
C ILE A 194 -6.11 -9.10 -14.24
N MET A 195 -7.23 -8.58 -13.74
CA MET A 195 -7.79 -7.31 -14.17
C MET A 195 -7.65 -6.25 -13.09
N GLY A 196 -7.34 -5.02 -13.48
CA GLY A 196 -7.25 -3.86 -12.60
C GLY A 196 -8.09 -2.70 -13.11
N VAL A 197 -8.96 -2.16 -12.27
CA VAL A 197 -9.74 -0.95 -12.57
C VAL A 197 -9.28 0.17 -11.64
N LYS A 198 -8.94 1.33 -12.19
CA LYS A 198 -8.40 2.44 -11.39
C LYS A 198 -9.47 3.02 -10.47
N LYS A 199 -9.12 3.17 -9.18
CA LYS A 199 -9.98 3.77 -8.15
C LYS A 199 -10.39 5.18 -8.55
N GLY A 200 -11.68 5.46 -8.50
CA GLY A 200 -12.30 6.71 -8.98
C GLY A 200 -12.98 6.59 -10.34
N LEU A 201 -12.92 5.43 -11.01
CA LEU A 201 -13.96 5.03 -11.97
C LEU A 201 -15.10 4.39 -11.19
N GLU A 202 -16.34 4.76 -11.51
CA GLU A 202 -17.50 4.13 -10.91
C GLU A 202 -17.59 2.70 -11.43
N GLU A 203 -17.45 1.72 -10.55
CA GLU A 203 -17.76 0.33 -10.85
C GLU A 203 -19.18 0.05 -10.36
N GLU A 204 -19.99 -0.62 -11.17
CA GLU A 204 -21.39 -0.88 -10.84
C GLU A 204 -21.46 -1.95 -9.75
N ASN A 205 -21.71 -1.51 -8.50
CA ASN A 205 -21.91 -2.38 -7.35
C ASN A 205 -23.25 -3.13 -7.50
N GLY A 206 -23.21 -4.36 -8.00
CA GLY A 206 -24.39 -5.24 -8.05
C GLY A 206 -24.42 -6.25 -9.21
N SER A 207 -23.76 -5.99 -10.34
CA SER A 207 -23.61 -6.99 -11.42
C SER A 207 -22.20 -7.60 -11.36
N GLY A 208 -22.05 -8.61 -10.50
CA GLY A 208 -20.77 -9.19 -10.11
C GLY A 208 -19.79 -9.44 -11.26
N VAL A 209 -18.49 -9.32 -10.96
CA VAL A 209 -17.40 -9.81 -11.81
C VAL A 209 -17.80 -11.19 -12.33
N LYS A 210 -18.07 -11.30 -13.63
CA LYS A 210 -18.35 -12.59 -14.26
C LYS A 210 -17.00 -13.24 -14.53
N GLU A 211 -16.74 -14.32 -13.80
CA GLU A 211 -15.47 -15.05 -13.86
C GLU A 211 -15.73 -16.51 -14.20
N GLU A 212 -15.11 -16.97 -15.29
CA GLU A 212 -15.04 -18.38 -15.71
C GLU A 212 -13.64 -18.65 -16.25
N ARG A 213 -13.20 -19.91 -16.24
CA ARG A 213 -11.84 -20.26 -16.65
C ARG A 213 -11.49 -19.68 -18.04
N GLY A 214 -10.49 -18.80 -18.10
CA GLY A 214 -10.08 -18.12 -19.33
C GLY A 214 -10.85 -16.84 -19.68
N PHE A 215 -11.79 -16.41 -18.83
CA PHE A 215 -12.66 -15.25 -19.04
C PHE A 215 -12.80 -14.39 -17.77
N MET A 216 -12.62 -13.09 -17.90
CA MET A 216 -12.95 -12.13 -16.85
C MET A 216 -13.55 -10.86 -17.44
N GLU A 217 -14.70 -10.45 -16.90
CA GLU A 217 -15.40 -9.23 -17.29
C GLU A 217 -15.44 -8.20 -16.15
N ARG A 218 -15.18 -6.93 -16.50
CA ARG A 218 -15.31 -5.79 -15.60
C ARG A 218 -16.08 -4.68 -16.30
N THR A 219 -17.09 -4.14 -15.63
CA THR A 219 -17.95 -3.09 -16.17
C THR A 219 -17.64 -1.78 -15.47
N VAL A 220 -17.20 -0.78 -16.22
CA VAL A 220 -16.80 0.52 -15.69
C VAL A 220 -17.69 1.62 -16.24
N LYS A 221 -18.08 2.56 -15.37
CA LYS A 221 -18.90 3.71 -15.71
C LYS A 221 -18.08 4.99 -15.53
N ARG A 222 -18.26 5.90 -16.48
CA ARG A 222 -17.73 7.26 -16.39
C ARG A 222 -18.78 8.23 -16.90
N LYS A 223 -19.31 9.07 -16.00
CA LYS A 223 -20.52 9.87 -16.21
C LYS A 223 -21.70 8.98 -16.63
N GLN A 224 -22.29 9.21 -17.81
CA GLN A 224 -23.43 8.45 -18.34
C GLN A 224 -23.04 7.27 -19.25
N ARG A 225 -21.75 7.00 -19.46
CA ARG A 225 -21.28 5.95 -20.40
C ARG A 225 -20.80 4.72 -19.64
N LYS A 226 -21.34 3.56 -20.02
CA LYS A 226 -21.02 2.24 -19.46
C LYS A 226 -20.13 1.48 -20.45
N TRP A 227 -18.99 1.00 -19.98
CA TRP A 227 -18.01 0.24 -20.75
C TRP A 227 -17.88 -1.17 -20.17
N ARG A 228 -18.11 -2.18 -20.98
CA ARG A 228 -17.88 -3.59 -20.65
C ARG A 228 -16.50 -3.97 -21.19
N ILE A 229 -15.59 -4.35 -20.29
CA ILE A 229 -14.21 -4.67 -20.65
C ILE A 229 -13.97 -6.13 -20.29
N VAL A 230 -13.66 -6.94 -21.29
CA VAL A 230 -13.48 -8.38 -21.16
C VAL A 230 -12.02 -8.73 -21.46
N THR A 231 -11.38 -9.46 -20.54
CA THR A 231 -10.05 -10.05 -20.76
C THR A 231 -10.18 -11.54 -20.99
N ILE A 232 -9.66 -12.03 -22.11
CA ILE A 232 -9.74 -13.45 -22.50
C ILE A 232 -8.35 -14.07 -22.56
N TYR A 233 -8.24 -15.30 -22.07
CA TYR A 233 -7.09 -16.17 -22.28
C TYR A 233 -7.56 -17.48 -22.91
N SER A 234 -7.29 -17.65 -24.20
CA SER A 234 -7.72 -18.81 -24.97
C SER A 234 -6.67 -19.92 -24.95
N ARG A 235 -7.04 -21.10 -24.43
CA ARG A 235 -6.32 -22.36 -24.67
C ARG A 235 -6.95 -23.18 -25.80
N SER A 236 -8.23 -22.93 -26.07
CA SER A 236 -9.04 -23.59 -27.09
C SER A 236 -10.05 -22.57 -27.60
N MET A 237 -10.10 -22.36 -28.92
CA MET A 237 -11.07 -21.44 -29.51
C MET A 237 -12.51 -21.93 -29.40
N LYS A 238 -12.74 -23.26 -29.37
CA LYS A 238 -14.06 -23.83 -29.10
C LYS A 238 -14.61 -23.47 -27.72
N GLU A 239 -13.77 -23.57 -26.69
CA GLU A 239 -14.13 -23.18 -25.32
C GLU A 239 -14.35 -21.67 -25.23
N THR A 240 -13.46 -20.88 -25.85
CA THR A 240 -13.58 -19.42 -25.90
C THR A 240 -14.87 -18.97 -26.61
N LYS A 241 -15.19 -19.56 -27.77
CA LYS A 241 -16.40 -19.26 -28.54
C LYS A 241 -17.65 -19.53 -27.71
N ARG A 242 -17.73 -20.71 -27.08
CA ARG A 242 -18.84 -21.09 -26.19
C ARG A 242 -19.03 -20.09 -25.04
N ILE A 243 -17.96 -19.74 -24.33
CA ILE A 243 -18.03 -18.80 -23.20
C ILE A 243 -18.51 -17.42 -23.67
N ILE A 244 -17.99 -16.94 -24.80
CA ILE A 244 -18.42 -15.68 -25.38
C ILE A 244 -19.92 -15.73 -25.74
N GLU A 245 -20.37 -16.81 -26.38
CA GLU A 245 -21.76 -16.97 -26.80
C GLU A 245 -22.74 -17.01 -25.63
N GLU A 246 -22.40 -17.74 -24.57
CA GLU A 246 -23.24 -17.89 -23.37
C GLU A 246 -23.27 -16.61 -22.51
N ARG A 247 -22.16 -15.86 -22.44
CA ARG A 247 -21.98 -14.76 -21.46
C ARG A 247 -22.10 -13.36 -22.05
N VAL A 248 -21.80 -13.19 -23.34
CA VAL A 248 -21.96 -11.91 -24.05
C VAL A 248 -23.27 -12.00 -24.85
N LYS A 249 -24.40 -11.74 -24.19
CA LYS A 249 -25.72 -11.74 -24.85
C LYS A 249 -25.94 -10.42 -25.61
N GLU A 250 -26.44 -10.51 -26.84
CA GLU A 250 -26.65 -9.37 -27.77
C GLU A 250 -27.50 -8.25 -27.18
N GLN A 251 -28.51 -8.58 -26.36
CA GLN A 251 -29.42 -7.61 -25.73
C GLN A 251 -28.81 -6.81 -24.56
N GLU A 252 -27.56 -7.07 -24.17
CA GLU A 252 -26.86 -6.41 -23.05
C GLU A 252 -25.50 -5.81 -23.45
N GLU A 253 -25.16 -5.72 -24.74
CA GLU A 253 -23.77 -5.47 -25.17
C GLU A 253 -23.21 -4.10 -24.79
N GLY A 254 -24.02 -3.03 -24.74
CA GLY A 254 -23.54 -1.68 -24.42
C GLY A 254 -22.25 -1.34 -25.17
N THR A 255 -21.33 -0.58 -24.55
CA THR A 255 -20.00 -0.33 -25.16
C THR A 255 -19.02 -1.44 -24.78
N LEU A 256 -18.74 -2.39 -25.67
CA LEU A 256 -17.96 -3.61 -25.41
C LEU A 256 -16.53 -3.56 -25.99
N VAL A 257 -15.55 -3.91 -25.15
CA VAL A 257 -14.15 -4.09 -25.56
C VAL A 257 -13.63 -5.41 -25.03
N ILE A 258 -13.23 -6.32 -25.92
CA ILE A 258 -12.66 -7.63 -25.60
C ILE A 258 -11.19 -7.63 -26.01
N GLY A 259 -10.29 -8.00 -25.11
CA GLY A 259 -8.87 -8.12 -25.44
C GLY A 259 -8.19 -9.29 -24.76
N GLY A 260 -7.17 -9.86 -25.39
CA GLY A 260 -6.58 -11.08 -24.85
C GLY A 260 -5.60 -11.77 -25.78
N ASP A 261 -5.17 -12.95 -25.33
CA ASP A 261 -4.38 -13.90 -26.12
C ASP A 261 -5.31 -15.00 -26.61
N PHE A 262 -5.50 -15.06 -27.94
CA PHE A 262 -6.45 -15.96 -28.58
C PHE A 262 -5.77 -17.21 -29.16
N ASN A 263 -4.43 -17.23 -29.24
CA ASN A 263 -3.67 -18.26 -29.97
C ASN A 263 -4.20 -18.50 -31.41
N ALA A 264 -4.84 -17.49 -32.00
CA ALA A 264 -5.51 -17.55 -33.30
C ALA A 264 -4.80 -16.63 -34.30
N ARG A 265 -4.64 -17.06 -35.56
CA ARG A 265 -4.05 -16.26 -36.63
C ARG A 265 -5.15 -16.03 -37.66
N ILE A 266 -5.65 -14.80 -37.77
CA ILE A 266 -6.81 -14.47 -38.61
C ILE A 266 -6.42 -13.92 -39.99
N GLY A 267 -5.13 -13.87 -40.32
CA GLY A 267 -4.63 -13.25 -41.55
C GLY A 267 -5.15 -11.83 -41.73
N GLY A 268 -5.51 -11.46 -42.95
CA GLY A 268 -6.09 -10.15 -43.28
C GLY A 268 -7.61 -10.03 -43.03
N LYS A 269 -8.25 -10.93 -42.29
CA LYS A 269 -9.70 -10.90 -42.00
C LYS A 269 -10.03 -10.18 -40.69
N GLY A 270 -11.31 -9.94 -40.41
CA GLY A 270 -11.80 -9.28 -39.18
C GLY A 270 -12.08 -7.78 -39.33
N ARG A 271 -12.50 -7.35 -40.53
CA ARG A 271 -12.94 -5.99 -40.86
C ARG A 271 -14.42 -6.05 -41.27
N ARG A 272 -15.23 -5.10 -40.83
CA ARG A 272 -16.62 -4.94 -41.27
C ARG A 272 -16.73 -4.84 -42.79
N MET A 273 -17.63 -5.62 -43.39
CA MET A 273 -17.99 -5.50 -44.80
C MET A 273 -19.09 -4.45 -44.95
N GLU A 274 -18.87 -3.44 -45.79
CA GLU A 274 -19.93 -2.53 -46.21
C GLU A 274 -20.75 -3.21 -47.32
N GLU A 275 -22.08 -3.23 -47.21
CA GLU A 275 -23.00 -3.93 -48.12
C GLU A 275 -22.86 -3.53 -49.61
N GLN A 276 -22.13 -2.45 -49.91
CA GLN A 276 -21.95 -1.91 -51.26
C GLN A 276 -20.59 -2.22 -51.90
N GLN A 277 -19.68 -2.96 -51.25
CA GLN A 277 -18.36 -3.28 -51.81
C GLN A 277 -18.26 -4.75 -52.27
N ALA A 278 -18.07 -4.97 -53.58
CA ALA A 278 -17.91 -6.29 -54.20
C ALA A 278 -16.57 -6.99 -53.90
N THR A 279 -15.64 -6.32 -53.20
CA THR A 279 -14.32 -6.86 -52.83
C THR A 279 -14.13 -6.83 -51.32
N ILE A 280 -13.86 -7.99 -50.72
CA ILE A 280 -13.53 -8.13 -49.29
C ILE A 280 -12.22 -7.38 -49.02
N GLU A 281 -12.28 -6.16 -48.51
CA GLU A 281 -11.10 -5.40 -48.14
C GLU A 281 -10.39 -6.06 -46.94
N ARG A 282 -9.17 -6.56 -47.16
CA ARG A 282 -8.36 -7.19 -46.12
C ARG A 282 -7.68 -6.14 -45.24
N ARG A 283 -7.62 -6.39 -43.93
CA ARG A 283 -6.84 -5.56 -43.00
C ARG A 283 -5.33 -5.76 -43.23
N PRO A 284 -4.52 -4.70 -43.10
CA PRO A 284 -3.07 -4.82 -43.00
C PRO A 284 -2.65 -5.73 -41.84
N THR A 285 -1.72 -6.65 -42.10
CA THR A 285 -1.08 -7.47 -41.07
C THR A 285 0.31 -7.90 -41.52
N LYS A 286 1.27 -7.91 -40.59
CA LYS A 286 2.62 -8.43 -40.88
C LYS A 286 2.72 -9.95 -40.90
N ASP A 287 1.75 -10.65 -40.29
CA ASP A 287 1.79 -12.11 -40.17
C ASP A 287 1.16 -12.80 -41.39
N GLY A 288 0.09 -12.22 -41.95
CA GLY A 288 -0.56 -12.65 -43.20
C GLY A 288 -1.21 -14.06 -43.19
N ILE A 289 -0.92 -14.88 -42.18
CA ILE A 289 -1.27 -16.30 -42.11
C ILE A 289 -2.58 -16.51 -41.36
N GLU A 290 -3.34 -17.51 -41.80
CA GLU A 290 -4.60 -17.93 -41.21
C GLU A 290 -4.53 -19.39 -40.73
N ASN A 291 -4.95 -19.68 -39.49
CA ASN A 291 -5.06 -21.05 -38.96
C ASN A 291 -6.52 -21.43 -38.64
N ALA A 292 -6.75 -22.68 -38.19
CA ALA A 292 -8.09 -23.19 -37.90
C ALA A 292 -8.78 -22.40 -36.78
N GLU A 293 -8.05 -22.11 -35.71
CA GLU A 293 -8.49 -21.28 -34.60
C GLU A 293 -8.85 -19.85 -35.06
N GLY A 294 -8.09 -19.33 -36.03
CA GLY A 294 -8.36 -18.04 -36.68
C GLY A 294 -9.66 -18.02 -37.45
N ARG A 295 -9.99 -19.09 -38.19
CA ARG A 295 -11.28 -19.21 -38.88
C ARG A 295 -12.45 -19.20 -37.91
N GLU A 296 -12.35 -19.93 -36.80
CA GLU A 296 -13.39 -19.94 -35.77
C GLU A 296 -13.57 -18.55 -35.14
N LEU A 297 -12.47 -17.84 -34.86
CA LEU A 297 -12.52 -16.48 -34.31
C LEU A 297 -13.15 -15.49 -35.29
N VAL A 298 -12.80 -15.55 -36.57
CA VAL A 298 -13.38 -14.68 -37.61
C VAL A 298 -14.88 -14.94 -37.76
N SER A 299 -15.30 -16.20 -37.79
CA SER A 299 -16.73 -16.58 -37.84
C SER A 299 -17.50 -15.95 -36.69
N LEU A 300 -16.97 -16.04 -35.47
CA LEU A 300 -17.60 -15.42 -34.30
C LEU A 300 -17.68 -13.89 -34.40
N VAL A 301 -16.62 -13.24 -34.85
CA VAL A 301 -16.57 -11.78 -35.02
C VAL A 301 -17.59 -11.32 -36.06
N GLU A 302 -17.70 -12.04 -37.17
CA GLU A 302 -18.66 -11.76 -38.24
C GLU A 302 -20.11 -12.03 -37.79
N GLU A 303 -20.37 -13.17 -37.14
CA GLU A 303 -21.68 -13.54 -36.58
C GLU A 303 -22.20 -12.48 -35.59
N ARG A 304 -21.31 -11.85 -34.81
CA ARG A 304 -21.65 -10.84 -33.80
C ARG A 304 -21.57 -9.39 -34.30
N GLY A 305 -21.18 -9.16 -35.55
CA GLY A 305 -20.99 -7.81 -36.07
C GLY A 305 -19.92 -7.02 -35.30
N TRP A 306 -18.88 -7.69 -34.82
CA TRP A 306 -17.76 -7.06 -34.12
C TRP A 306 -16.62 -6.71 -35.09
N ASP A 307 -15.72 -5.85 -34.63
CA ASP A 307 -14.56 -5.39 -35.38
C ASP A 307 -13.26 -5.66 -34.61
N VAL A 308 -12.22 -6.09 -35.33
CA VAL A 308 -10.86 -6.23 -34.78
C VAL A 308 -10.13 -4.90 -34.95
N LEU A 309 -9.56 -4.35 -33.87
CA LEU A 309 -8.81 -3.08 -33.92
C LEU A 309 -7.44 -3.22 -34.60
N ASN A 310 -6.77 -4.37 -34.44
CA ASN A 310 -5.42 -4.62 -34.97
C ASN A 310 -5.39 -4.48 -36.50
N GLY A 311 -4.61 -3.53 -37.02
CA GLY A 311 -4.57 -3.23 -38.47
C GLY A 311 -5.70 -2.36 -39.00
N ASN A 312 -6.80 -2.17 -38.26
CA ASN A 312 -7.98 -1.42 -38.72
C ASN A 312 -8.15 -0.05 -38.03
N CYS A 313 -7.47 0.21 -36.92
CA CYS A 313 -7.60 1.44 -36.15
C CYS A 313 -6.32 2.30 -36.24
N ILE A 314 -6.48 3.62 -36.13
CA ILE A 314 -5.39 4.59 -36.08
C ILE A 314 -4.40 4.19 -34.98
N GLY A 315 -3.10 4.20 -35.30
CA GLY A 315 -2.01 3.80 -34.41
C GLY A 315 -1.41 2.41 -34.66
N ASP A 316 -2.04 1.58 -35.49
CA ASP A 316 -1.54 0.27 -35.94
C ASP A 316 -1.78 0.01 -37.44
N GLU A 317 -1.52 1.00 -38.29
CA GLU A 317 -1.87 0.96 -39.72
C GLU A 317 -1.12 -0.14 -40.50
N LYS A 318 0.00 -0.64 -39.95
CA LYS A 318 0.79 -1.73 -40.54
C LYS A 318 0.39 -3.12 -40.04
N GLY A 319 -0.51 -3.22 -39.06
CA GLY A 319 -0.87 -4.47 -38.38
C GLY A 319 0.35 -5.16 -37.75
N GLU A 320 0.94 -4.50 -36.75
CA GLU A 320 2.19 -4.89 -36.10
C GLU A 320 2.14 -6.27 -35.43
N TYR A 321 3.29 -6.94 -35.34
CA TYR A 321 3.41 -8.19 -34.60
C TYR A 321 3.07 -8.00 -33.12
N THR A 322 2.19 -8.85 -32.59
CA THR A 322 1.81 -8.85 -31.17
C THR A 322 2.66 -9.82 -30.37
N TYR A 323 3.24 -10.83 -31.02
CA TYR A 323 4.17 -11.78 -30.41
C TYR A 323 5.52 -11.78 -31.14
N ILE A 324 6.61 -11.72 -30.36
CA ILE A 324 7.99 -11.75 -30.87
C ILE A 324 8.83 -12.68 -29.99
N GLY A 325 8.89 -13.95 -30.39
CA GLY A 325 9.53 -15.02 -29.63
C GLY A 325 10.74 -15.65 -30.31
N SER A 326 11.22 -16.74 -29.69
CA SER A 326 12.23 -17.61 -30.29
C SER A 326 11.71 -18.40 -31.48
N ARG A 327 10.40 -18.71 -31.49
CA ARG A 327 9.74 -19.54 -32.51
C ARG A 327 9.25 -18.77 -33.75
N GLY A 328 9.31 -17.44 -33.72
CA GLY A 328 8.84 -16.59 -34.82
C GLY A 328 8.16 -15.33 -34.31
N GLU A 329 7.55 -14.61 -35.24
CA GLU A 329 6.76 -13.40 -35.01
C GLU A 329 5.36 -13.67 -35.54
N THR A 330 4.35 -13.39 -34.73
CA THR A 330 2.96 -13.68 -35.08
C THR A 330 2.03 -12.58 -34.59
N VAL A 331 0.83 -12.53 -35.17
CA VAL A 331 -0.29 -11.73 -34.67
C VAL A 331 -1.30 -12.72 -34.10
N ILE A 332 -1.36 -12.81 -32.77
CA ILE A 332 -2.20 -13.78 -32.03
C ILE A 332 -2.96 -13.17 -30.85
N ASP A 333 -2.61 -11.93 -30.50
CA ASP A 333 -3.28 -11.14 -29.48
C ASP A 333 -4.14 -10.08 -30.19
N TYR A 334 -5.42 -10.02 -29.87
CA TYR A 334 -6.36 -9.11 -30.54
C TYR A 334 -7.14 -8.27 -29.54
N VAL A 335 -7.59 -7.11 -30.00
CA VAL A 335 -8.69 -6.37 -29.37
C VAL A 335 -9.86 -6.33 -30.34
N MET A 336 -11.02 -6.79 -29.87
CA MET A 336 -12.29 -6.81 -30.60
C MET A 336 -13.29 -5.89 -29.91
N VAL A 337 -14.12 -5.23 -30.69
CA VAL A 337 -15.08 -4.23 -30.20
C VAL A 337 -16.39 -4.37 -30.95
N ASN A 338 -17.50 -4.03 -30.30
CA ASN A 338 -18.76 -3.90 -31.01
C ASN A 338 -18.91 -2.51 -31.65
N GLU A 339 -19.94 -2.33 -32.47
CA GLU A 339 -20.20 -1.08 -33.21
C GLU A 339 -20.23 0.15 -32.28
N GLU A 340 -20.91 0.07 -31.13
CA GLU A 340 -21.01 1.20 -30.19
C GLU A 340 -19.64 1.61 -29.61
N ALA A 341 -18.73 0.64 -29.42
CA ALA A 341 -17.38 0.89 -28.94
C ALA A 341 -16.45 1.42 -30.04
N TRP A 342 -16.60 0.93 -31.28
CA TRP A 342 -15.82 1.37 -32.43
C TRP A 342 -15.86 2.89 -32.59
N ASP A 343 -17.06 3.47 -32.60
CA ASP A 343 -17.26 4.92 -32.77
C ASP A 343 -16.64 5.77 -31.65
N LYS A 344 -16.37 5.16 -30.50
CA LYS A 344 -15.83 5.83 -29.31
C LYS A 344 -14.33 5.63 -29.15
N ILE A 345 -13.68 4.82 -29.99
CA ILE A 345 -12.24 4.60 -29.95
C ILE A 345 -11.52 5.66 -30.78
N GLU A 346 -10.42 6.17 -30.24
CA GLU A 346 -9.57 7.19 -30.87
C GLU A 346 -8.28 6.60 -31.43
N GLU A 347 -7.63 5.71 -30.67
CA GLU A 347 -6.36 5.10 -31.06
C GLU A 347 -6.24 3.68 -30.51
N PHE A 348 -5.64 2.80 -31.30
CA PHE A 348 -5.18 1.48 -30.91
C PHE A 348 -3.69 1.35 -31.23
N LYS A 349 -2.91 0.79 -30.31
CA LYS A 349 -1.46 0.67 -30.50
C LYS A 349 -0.89 -0.62 -29.92
N VAL A 350 -0.02 -1.27 -30.69
CA VAL A 350 0.84 -2.35 -30.20
C VAL A 350 2.09 -1.76 -29.53
N GLY A 351 2.09 -1.72 -28.20
CA GLY A 351 3.11 -1.07 -27.40
C GLY A 351 4.51 -1.73 -27.48
N GLU A 352 5.54 -0.94 -27.22
CA GLU A 352 6.94 -1.30 -27.51
C GLU A 352 7.68 -1.74 -26.24
N ARG A 353 7.36 -2.93 -25.73
CA ARG A 353 7.89 -3.47 -24.47
C ARG A 353 8.74 -4.73 -24.70
N VAL A 354 9.63 -5.05 -23.75
CA VAL A 354 10.56 -6.20 -23.84
C VAL A 354 10.44 -7.16 -22.66
N GLU A 355 9.54 -6.83 -21.74
CA GLU A 355 9.28 -7.58 -20.50
C GLU A 355 8.64 -8.94 -20.77
N SER A 356 7.86 -9.07 -21.85
CA SER A 356 7.21 -10.29 -22.34
C SER A 356 7.62 -10.54 -23.80
N ASP A 357 7.38 -11.76 -24.30
CA ASP A 357 7.42 -12.05 -25.75
C ASP A 357 6.22 -11.43 -26.47
N HIS A 358 5.12 -11.22 -25.74
CA HIS A 358 3.93 -10.52 -26.23
C HIS A 358 4.03 -9.02 -25.98
N MET A 359 3.49 -8.23 -26.89
CA MET A 359 3.39 -6.78 -26.81
C MET A 359 2.08 -6.39 -26.12
N PRO A 360 2.06 -5.32 -25.31
CA PRO A 360 0.81 -4.80 -24.77
C PRO A 360 -0.04 -4.17 -25.88
N LEU A 361 -1.35 -4.43 -25.84
CA LEU A 361 -2.33 -3.84 -26.73
C LEU A 361 -2.99 -2.66 -26.01
N GLU A 362 -2.71 -1.44 -26.46
CA GLU A 362 -3.13 -0.19 -25.83
C GLU A 362 -4.33 0.39 -26.59
N VAL A 363 -5.44 0.65 -25.89
CA VAL A 363 -6.66 1.26 -26.46
C VAL A 363 -6.91 2.60 -25.78
N ARG A 364 -7.21 3.63 -26.56
CA ARG A 364 -7.60 4.95 -26.08
C ARG A 364 -8.93 5.37 -26.67
N THR A 365 -9.84 5.85 -25.82
CA THR A 365 -11.16 6.34 -26.23
C THR A 365 -11.12 7.83 -26.57
N LYS A 366 -12.09 8.32 -27.36
CA LYS A 366 -12.31 9.74 -27.62
C LYS A 366 -12.70 10.49 -26.33
N GLY A 367 -12.19 11.70 -26.11
CA GLY A 367 -12.53 12.56 -24.97
C GLY A 367 -11.51 13.67 -24.67
N ARG A 368 -11.89 14.68 -23.86
CA ARG A 368 -10.96 15.77 -23.46
C ARG A 368 -9.92 15.27 -22.45
N GLU A 369 -8.64 15.34 -22.82
CA GLU A 369 -7.52 15.02 -21.92
C GLU A 369 -7.23 16.21 -20.99
N LYS A 370 -7.25 15.98 -19.67
CA LYS A 370 -6.65 16.91 -18.71
C LYS A 370 -5.14 16.73 -18.75
N GLU A 371 -4.36 17.81 -18.75
CA GLU A 371 -2.92 17.76 -18.53
C GLU A 371 -2.63 16.91 -17.28
N ARG A 372 -2.13 15.68 -17.51
CA ARG A 372 -1.82 14.75 -16.44
C ARG A 372 -0.59 15.30 -15.74
N SER A 373 -0.79 16.08 -14.68
CA SER A 373 0.26 16.18 -13.69
C SER A 373 0.41 14.78 -13.10
N MET A 374 1.44 14.05 -13.53
CA MET A 374 1.94 12.85 -12.88
C MET A 374 2.56 13.27 -11.53
N LYS A 375 1.80 13.97 -10.69
CA LYS A 375 2.16 14.18 -9.30
C LYS A 375 1.85 12.85 -8.65
N ASP A 376 2.90 12.03 -8.50
CA ASP A 376 2.96 10.99 -7.47
C ASP A 376 2.15 11.52 -6.27
N VAL A 377 1.16 10.79 -5.77
CA VAL A 377 0.48 11.22 -4.53
C VAL A 377 1.57 11.24 -3.47
N LYS A 378 2.08 12.42 -3.16
CA LYS A 378 3.15 12.59 -2.20
C LYS A 378 2.46 12.54 -0.85
N LYS A 379 2.64 11.43 -0.12
CA LYS A 379 2.24 11.38 1.27
C LYS A 379 3.20 12.29 2.03
N LYS A 380 2.69 13.44 2.45
CA LYS A 380 3.41 14.31 3.38
C LYS A 380 3.43 13.61 4.73
N ILE A 381 4.61 13.29 5.23
CA ILE A 381 4.79 12.85 6.61
C ILE A 381 5.58 13.92 7.33
N VAL A 382 5.05 14.37 8.46
CA VAL A 382 5.74 15.29 9.35
C VAL A 382 6.65 14.47 10.26
N LYS A 383 7.95 14.84 10.31
CA LYS A 383 8.93 14.17 11.17
C LYS A 383 9.68 15.20 12.01
N ASN A 384 9.85 14.90 13.29
CA ASN A 384 10.65 15.72 14.21
C ASN A 384 12.14 15.68 13.80
N ILE A 385 12.81 16.82 13.89
CA ILE A 385 14.23 16.96 13.58
C ILE A 385 15.02 16.93 14.89
N TRP A 386 15.89 15.91 15.03
CA TRP A 386 16.76 15.74 16.20
C TRP A 386 18.25 15.74 15.82
N THR A 387 18.64 16.58 14.84
CA THR A 387 20.05 16.91 14.57
C THR A 387 20.61 17.74 15.72
N GLU A 388 21.94 17.86 15.87
CA GLU A 388 22.51 18.71 16.93
C GLU A 388 22.00 20.16 16.84
N GLU A 389 21.93 20.72 15.63
CA GLU A 389 21.32 22.04 15.39
C GLU A 389 19.82 22.08 15.77
N GLY A 390 19.06 21.03 15.43
CA GLY A 390 17.64 20.95 15.76
C GLY A 390 17.39 20.83 17.27
N LYS A 391 18.27 20.14 17.99
CA LYS A 391 18.24 20.07 19.47
C LYS A 391 18.54 21.41 20.10
N GLU A 392 19.52 22.15 19.59
CA GLU A 392 19.85 23.47 20.14
C GLU A 392 18.72 24.46 19.92
N LYS A 393 18.13 24.48 18.71
CA LYS A 393 16.92 25.29 18.44
C LYS A 393 15.74 24.90 19.31
N TYR A 394 15.54 23.60 19.53
CA TYR A 394 14.51 23.09 20.44
C TYR A 394 14.70 23.63 21.86
N ARG A 395 15.92 23.55 22.41
CA ARG A 395 16.24 24.09 23.74
C ARG A 395 16.11 25.60 23.82
N ALA A 396 16.56 26.33 22.80
CA ALA A 396 16.44 27.78 22.75
C ALA A 396 14.98 28.24 22.85
N ARG A 397 14.07 27.60 22.06
CA ARG A 397 12.63 27.90 22.11
C ARG A 397 12.00 27.54 23.45
N LEU A 398 12.43 26.44 24.07
CA LEU A 398 11.95 26.07 25.40
C LEU A 398 12.37 27.07 26.48
N ARG A 399 13.57 27.67 26.38
CA ARG A 399 13.99 28.73 27.31
C ARG A 399 13.06 29.95 27.27
N GLU A 400 12.45 30.24 26.13
CA GLU A 400 11.48 31.33 25.93
C GLU A 400 10.06 30.96 26.39
N ALA A 401 9.79 29.68 26.66
CA ALA A 401 8.47 29.23 27.09
C ALA A 401 8.07 29.85 28.43
N LYS A 402 6.76 30.05 28.64
CA LYS A 402 6.21 30.52 29.91
C LYS A 402 5.42 29.41 30.57
N TYR A 403 5.46 29.41 31.90
CA TYR A 403 4.73 28.48 32.74
C TYR A 403 4.01 29.30 33.81
N GLU A 404 2.74 29.59 33.59
CA GLU A 404 1.92 30.47 34.44
C GLU A 404 0.72 29.72 35.05
N GLU A 405 0.38 28.56 34.51
CA GLU A 405 -0.78 27.78 34.96
C GLU A 405 -0.56 27.11 36.32
N GLU A 406 -1.60 27.08 37.15
CA GLU A 406 -1.54 26.48 38.49
C GLU A 406 -2.41 25.22 38.66
N GLU A 407 -3.43 25.03 37.82
CA GLU A 407 -4.28 23.83 37.87
C GLU A 407 -3.61 22.66 37.14
N ILE A 408 -3.64 21.45 37.72
CA ILE A 408 -2.85 20.30 37.24
C ILE A 408 -3.10 19.95 35.76
N ASN A 409 -4.35 20.04 35.28
CA ASN A 409 -4.65 19.76 33.86
C ASN A 409 -4.11 20.86 32.95
N GLU A 410 -4.17 22.12 33.37
CA GLU A 410 -3.64 23.25 32.62
C GLU A 410 -2.11 23.24 32.62
N LYS A 411 -1.45 22.91 33.75
CA LYS A 411 0.02 22.67 33.80
C LYS A 411 0.46 21.64 32.76
N VAL A 412 -0.26 20.53 32.65
CA VAL A 412 0.03 19.46 31.68
C VAL A 412 -0.19 19.91 30.25
N ARG A 413 -1.28 20.65 29.99
CA ARG A 413 -1.59 21.18 28.65
C ARG A 413 -0.54 22.18 28.21
N GLU A 414 -0.24 23.17 29.04
CA GLU A 414 0.77 24.21 28.83
C GLU A 414 2.14 23.60 28.54
N LEU A 415 2.60 22.67 29.39
CA LEU A 415 3.87 21.96 29.17
C LEU A 415 3.87 21.18 27.85
N SER A 416 2.77 20.48 27.55
CA SER A 416 2.65 19.70 26.32
C SER A 416 2.64 20.58 25.07
N GLU A 417 2.00 21.75 25.11
CA GLU A 417 1.97 22.71 24.02
C GLU A 417 3.34 23.36 23.80
N ASN A 418 3.99 23.81 24.87
CA ASN A 418 5.34 24.37 24.81
C ASN A 418 6.33 23.38 24.18
N VAL A 419 6.32 22.12 24.62
CA VAL A 419 7.15 21.05 24.04
C VAL A 419 6.82 20.79 22.56
N LYS A 420 5.54 20.76 22.19
CA LYS A 420 5.10 20.53 20.79
C LYS A 420 5.50 21.70 19.87
N ASN A 421 5.41 22.92 20.36
CA ASN A 421 5.71 24.16 19.62
C ASN A 421 7.22 24.35 19.46
N ALA A 422 8.00 24.03 20.49
CA ALA A 422 9.46 24.07 20.40
C ALA A 422 10.01 23.04 19.39
N THR A 423 9.36 21.88 19.27
CA THR A 423 9.83 20.77 18.43
C THR A 423 9.81 21.13 16.94
N GLU A 424 10.99 21.19 16.31
CA GLU A 424 11.09 21.43 14.88
C GLU A 424 10.58 20.24 14.06
N LYS A 425 9.69 20.52 13.13
CA LYS A 425 9.01 19.54 12.28
C LYS A 425 9.41 19.75 10.83
N LYS A 426 9.88 18.70 10.17
CA LYS A 426 10.10 18.69 8.73
C LYS A 426 8.95 17.98 8.03
N GLU A 427 8.30 18.67 7.09
CA GLU A 427 7.51 17.99 6.09
C GLU A 427 8.45 17.21 5.16
N ILE A 428 8.38 15.90 5.25
CA ILE A 428 9.04 15.03 4.28
C ILE A 428 7.96 14.61 3.30
N GLU A 429 8.12 15.08 2.07
CA GLU A 429 7.38 14.53 0.95
C GLU A 429 7.91 13.13 0.67
N ILE A 430 7.24 12.14 1.24
CA ILE A 430 7.47 10.76 0.83
C ILE A 430 6.60 10.60 -0.41
N ARG A 431 7.24 10.46 -1.59
CA ARG A 431 6.56 9.87 -2.74
C ARG A 431 5.84 8.65 -2.21
N GLU A 432 4.53 8.50 -2.43
CA GLU A 432 3.95 7.17 -2.27
C GLU A 432 4.85 6.25 -3.08
N LYS A 433 5.64 5.46 -2.35
CA LYS A 433 6.15 4.26 -2.93
C LYS A 433 4.85 3.52 -3.16
N MET A 434 4.36 3.51 -4.40
CA MET A 434 3.70 2.30 -4.91
C MET A 434 4.52 1.18 -4.28
N GLY A 435 3.93 0.36 -3.41
CA GLY A 435 4.59 -0.60 -2.53
C GLY A 435 5.34 -1.71 -3.28
N LEU A 436 6.12 -1.28 -4.26
CA LEU A 436 6.74 -2.01 -5.33
C LEU A 436 8.17 -2.24 -4.88
N TRP A 437 8.44 -3.52 -4.74
CA TRP A 437 9.63 -4.05 -4.13
C TRP A 437 10.86 -3.58 -4.91
N LYS A 438 11.90 -3.14 -4.20
CA LYS A 438 13.24 -3.11 -4.78
C LYS A 438 13.70 -4.56 -4.89
N ASN A 439 13.78 -5.08 -6.10
CA ASN A 439 14.50 -6.33 -6.37
C ASN A 439 15.99 -6.05 -6.12
N GLU A 440 16.56 -6.63 -5.05
CA GLU A 440 17.97 -6.38 -4.67
C GLU A 440 18.97 -6.85 -5.75
N TRP A 441 18.58 -7.81 -6.59
CA TRP A 441 19.38 -8.28 -7.73
C TRP A 441 19.30 -7.36 -8.97
N TRP A 442 18.37 -6.40 -8.99
CA TRP A 442 18.16 -5.50 -10.13
C TRP A 442 18.96 -4.20 -9.98
N ASP A 443 19.89 -3.97 -10.91
CA ASP A 443 20.85 -2.88 -10.81
C ASP A 443 20.98 -2.04 -12.09
N LYS A 444 22.08 -1.30 -12.22
CA LYS A 444 22.34 -0.41 -13.37
C LYS A 444 22.48 -1.20 -14.68
N GLU A 445 23.24 -2.29 -14.68
CA GLU A 445 23.46 -3.11 -15.88
C GLU A 445 22.16 -3.74 -16.40
N CYS A 446 21.28 -4.22 -15.50
CA CYS A 446 19.97 -4.73 -15.89
C CYS A 446 19.11 -3.65 -16.59
N ARG A 447 19.15 -2.41 -16.07
CA ARG A 447 18.43 -1.26 -16.64
C ARG A 447 18.97 -0.89 -18.00
N GLU A 448 20.29 -0.82 -18.15
CA GLU A 448 20.96 -0.49 -19.41
C GLU A 448 20.69 -1.55 -20.48
N GLY A 449 20.81 -2.84 -20.13
CA GLY A 449 20.47 -3.93 -21.04
C GLY A 449 19.01 -3.87 -21.51
N LYS A 450 18.07 -3.57 -20.60
CA LYS A 450 16.65 -3.40 -20.95
C LYS A 450 16.42 -2.21 -21.87
N GLN A 451 17.04 -1.06 -21.59
CA GLN A 451 16.94 0.15 -22.41
C GLN A 451 17.54 -0.07 -23.81
N ALA A 452 18.68 -0.75 -23.90
CA ALA A 452 19.31 -1.11 -25.17
C ALA A 452 18.39 -2.02 -26.01
N ALA A 453 17.82 -3.08 -25.40
CA ALA A 453 16.87 -3.96 -26.08
C ALA A 453 15.63 -3.20 -26.59
N ARG A 454 15.06 -2.30 -25.78
CA ARG A 454 13.93 -1.45 -26.21
C ARG A 454 14.31 -0.48 -27.32
N LYS A 455 15.51 0.10 -27.28
CA LYS A 455 16.00 0.99 -28.35
C LYS A 455 16.12 0.20 -29.67
N LYS A 456 16.66 -1.02 -29.64
CA LYS A 456 16.76 -1.88 -30.81
C LYS A 456 15.38 -2.33 -31.34
N LEU A 457 14.42 -2.64 -30.45
CA LEU A 457 13.03 -2.91 -30.86
C LEU A 457 12.41 -1.73 -31.63
N ARG A 458 12.54 -0.52 -31.08
CA ARG A 458 12.04 0.71 -31.72
C ARG A 458 12.70 1.02 -33.05
N ASN A 459 14.01 0.81 -33.12
CA ASN A 459 14.73 1.01 -34.38
C ASN A 459 14.32 -0.03 -35.42
N TRP A 460 14.11 -1.29 -35.02
CA TRP A 460 13.65 -2.33 -35.94
C TRP A 460 12.24 -2.04 -36.48
N LYS A 461 11.29 -1.63 -35.63
CA LYS A 461 9.96 -1.20 -36.08
C LYS A 461 10.00 -0.01 -37.04
N LYS A 462 11.02 0.85 -36.93
CA LYS A 462 11.28 2.00 -37.81
C LYS A 462 12.20 1.67 -39.00
N GLU A 463 12.51 0.40 -39.22
CA GLU A 463 13.38 -0.07 -40.32
C GLU A 463 14.82 0.50 -40.25
N LYS A 464 15.27 0.89 -39.05
CA LYS A 464 16.61 1.43 -38.74
C LYS A 464 17.56 0.44 -38.06
N ALA A 465 17.11 -0.79 -37.84
CA ALA A 465 17.87 -1.88 -37.24
C ALA A 465 17.29 -3.22 -37.69
N THR A 466 18.07 -4.29 -37.59
CA THR A 466 17.59 -5.63 -37.93
C THR A 466 16.91 -6.31 -36.74
N LYS A 467 16.10 -7.32 -37.04
CA LYS A 467 15.44 -8.18 -36.04
C LYS A 467 16.47 -8.91 -35.18
N GLU A 468 17.56 -9.36 -35.79
CA GLU A 468 18.66 -10.10 -35.17
C GLU A 468 19.37 -9.25 -34.13
N GLU A 469 19.55 -7.96 -34.39
CA GLU A 469 20.11 -7.01 -33.42
C GLU A 469 19.21 -6.88 -32.18
N TYR A 470 17.88 -6.79 -32.37
CA TYR A 470 16.93 -6.79 -31.25
C TYR A 470 16.95 -8.11 -30.47
N LYS A 471 16.86 -9.26 -31.16
CA LYS A 471 16.88 -10.58 -30.53
C LYS A 471 18.15 -10.79 -29.72
N THR A 472 19.30 -10.37 -30.23
CA THR A 472 20.60 -10.45 -29.55
C THR A 472 20.63 -9.56 -28.31
N ALA A 473 20.22 -8.29 -28.41
CA ALA A 473 20.16 -7.38 -27.28
C ALA A 473 19.21 -7.89 -26.18
N ARG A 474 18.05 -8.44 -26.55
CA ARG A 474 17.07 -9.00 -25.63
C ARG A 474 17.58 -10.27 -24.95
N LYS A 475 18.21 -11.19 -25.69
CA LYS A 475 18.85 -12.39 -25.12
C LYS A 475 19.91 -12.02 -24.10
N ARG A 476 20.80 -11.07 -24.42
CA ARG A 476 21.83 -10.57 -23.50
C ARG A 476 21.22 -9.99 -22.22
N TYR A 477 20.22 -9.12 -22.34
CA TYR A 477 19.48 -8.56 -21.21
C TYR A 477 18.87 -9.65 -20.30
N LYS A 478 18.18 -10.64 -20.90
CA LYS A 478 17.55 -11.73 -20.14
C LYS A 478 18.60 -12.62 -19.46
N LEU A 479 19.73 -12.87 -20.10
CA LEU A 479 20.85 -13.64 -19.54
C LEU A 479 21.45 -12.94 -18.31
N VAL A 480 21.74 -11.65 -18.40
CA VAL A 480 22.25 -10.85 -17.26
C VAL A 480 21.26 -10.91 -16.08
N CYS A 481 19.96 -10.75 -16.35
CA CYS A 481 18.94 -10.87 -15.30
C CYS A 481 18.90 -12.27 -14.68
N LYS A 482 19.08 -13.33 -15.47
CA LYS A 482 19.12 -14.72 -14.98
C LYS A 482 20.32 -14.94 -14.06
N GLN A 483 21.52 -14.55 -14.51
CA GLN A 483 22.76 -14.68 -13.73
C GLN A 483 22.68 -13.93 -12.40
N LYS A 484 22.16 -12.70 -12.38
CA LYS A 484 22.03 -11.93 -11.13
C LYS A 484 21.02 -12.52 -10.16
N LYS A 485 19.93 -13.10 -10.66
CA LYS A 485 18.97 -13.84 -9.82
C LYS A 485 19.61 -15.08 -9.20
N GLU A 486 20.35 -15.86 -10.00
CA GLU A 486 21.03 -17.06 -9.52
C GLU A 486 22.11 -16.72 -8.50
N LYS A 487 22.95 -15.73 -8.78
CA LYS A 487 23.96 -15.22 -7.83
C LYS A 487 23.34 -14.78 -6.52
N LYS A 488 22.25 -14.01 -6.57
CA LYS A 488 21.54 -13.56 -5.37
C LYS A 488 20.97 -14.73 -4.57
N ARG A 489 20.39 -15.73 -5.25
CA ARG A 489 19.88 -16.94 -4.60
C ARG A 489 21.00 -17.71 -3.90
N MET A 490 22.15 -17.87 -4.56
CA MET A 490 23.34 -18.50 -3.95
C MET A 490 23.86 -17.71 -2.75
N GLU A 491 23.93 -16.37 -2.82
CA GLU A 491 24.31 -15.52 -1.69
C GLU A 491 23.33 -15.65 -0.50
N GLU A 492 22.04 -15.75 -0.77
CA GLU A 492 21.01 -15.96 0.25
C GLU A 492 21.12 -17.36 0.88
N GLU A 493 21.35 -18.40 0.07
CA GLU A 493 21.59 -19.76 0.53
C GLU A 493 22.87 -19.85 1.39
N MET A 494 23.97 -19.21 0.97
CA MET A 494 25.21 -19.16 1.75
C MET A 494 25.02 -18.41 3.07
N LYS A 495 24.29 -17.29 3.05
CA LYS A 495 23.95 -16.55 4.28
C LYS A 495 23.10 -17.41 5.22
N MET A 496 22.10 -18.12 4.71
CA MET A 496 21.27 -19.03 5.50
C MET A 496 22.09 -20.17 6.11
N LYS A 497 22.98 -20.78 5.34
CA LYS A 497 23.91 -21.83 5.82
C LYS A 497 24.94 -21.30 6.83
N GLY A 498 25.26 -20.01 6.77
CA GLY A 498 26.22 -19.35 7.67
C GLY A 498 25.63 -18.86 8.99
N ILE A 499 24.30 -18.94 9.18
CA ILE A 499 23.66 -18.59 10.45
C ILE A 499 23.93 -19.70 11.46
N LYS A 500 24.61 -19.35 12.56
CA LYS A 500 25.00 -20.31 13.61
C LYS A 500 24.27 -20.07 14.93
N THR A 501 23.63 -18.91 15.08
CA THR A 501 23.02 -18.48 16.35
C THR A 501 21.56 -18.06 16.18
N GLU A 502 20.74 -18.29 17.21
CA GLU A 502 19.31 -17.96 17.21
C GLU A 502 19.05 -16.46 17.00
N GLU A 503 19.93 -15.60 17.51
CA GLU A 503 19.85 -14.14 17.33
C GLU A 503 20.07 -13.70 15.89
N GLU A 504 20.91 -14.41 15.14
CA GLU A 504 21.14 -14.20 13.72
C GLU A 504 19.95 -14.68 12.88
N VAL A 505 19.33 -15.81 13.28
CA VAL A 505 18.10 -16.31 12.68
C VAL A 505 16.98 -15.29 12.86
N TRP A 506 16.73 -14.84 14.10
CA TRP A 506 15.71 -13.82 14.36
C TRP A 506 16.04 -12.48 13.71
N ARG A 507 17.31 -12.06 13.61
CA ARG A 507 17.70 -10.88 12.83
C ARG A 507 17.35 -11.03 11.35
N TYR A 508 17.65 -12.18 10.76
CA TYR A 508 17.33 -12.49 9.37
C TYR A 508 15.81 -12.53 9.13
N ILE A 509 15.08 -13.28 9.95
CA ILE A 509 13.60 -13.40 9.89
C ILE A 509 12.93 -12.05 10.11
N ASN A 510 13.37 -11.27 11.11
CA ASN A 510 12.78 -9.96 11.39
C ASN A 510 13.10 -8.93 10.31
N ARG A 511 14.25 -9.04 9.64
CA ARG A 511 14.58 -8.23 8.46
C ARG A 511 13.62 -8.53 7.31
N GLU A 512 13.33 -9.81 7.08
CA GLU A 512 12.36 -10.24 6.07
C GLU A 512 10.91 -9.92 6.45
N ARG A 513 10.54 -9.97 7.74
CA ARG A 513 9.22 -9.51 8.24
C ARG A 513 9.04 -8.00 8.09
N LYS A 514 10.08 -7.19 8.36
CA LYS A 514 10.04 -5.72 8.15
C LYS A 514 9.87 -5.33 6.67
N LYS A 515 10.34 -6.14 5.73
CA LYS A 515 10.08 -5.95 4.28
C LYS A 515 8.63 -6.25 3.89
N LYS A 516 7.89 -7.03 4.70
CA LYS A 516 6.55 -7.53 4.38
C LYS A 516 5.39 -6.60 4.72
N GLY A 517 5.62 -5.48 5.40
CA GLY A 517 4.61 -4.44 5.71
C GLY A 517 3.27 -5.04 6.16
N GLU A 518 3.11 -5.35 7.44
CA GLU A 518 1.83 -5.86 7.95
C GLU A 518 0.72 -4.82 7.76
N ILE A 519 -0.11 -5.03 6.75
CA ILE A 519 -1.29 -4.22 6.43
C ILE A 519 -2.48 -4.81 7.20
N VAL A 520 -3.18 -3.94 7.93
CA VAL A 520 -4.47 -4.20 8.58
C VAL A 520 -5.55 -4.32 7.50
N SER A 521 -6.53 -5.21 7.66
CA SER A 521 -7.60 -5.36 6.65
C SER A 521 -8.44 -4.09 6.57
N ASP A 522 -8.82 -3.69 5.35
CA ASP A 522 -9.72 -2.57 5.08
C ASP A 522 -11.20 -2.96 5.14
N ARG A 523 -11.51 -4.25 5.32
CA ARG A 523 -12.87 -4.79 5.44
C ARG A 523 -13.46 -4.65 6.84
N ILE A 524 -12.63 -4.46 7.87
CA ILE A 524 -13.09 -4.22 9.24
C ILE A 524 -13.29 -2.71 9.41
N THR A 525 -14.53 -2.31 9.69
CA THR A 525 -14.91 -0.91 9.91
C THR A 525 -14.36 -0.36 11.23
N MET A 526 -14.28 0.97 11.37
CA MET A 526 -13.83 1.59 12.63
C MET A 526 -14.78 1.31 13.80
N GLU A 527 -16.07 1.08 13.53
CA GLU A 527 -17.05 0.74 14.56
C GLU A 527 -16.89 -0.70 15.02
N GLU A 528 -16.65 -1.66 14.12
CA GLU A 528 -16.31 -3.03 14.49
C GLU A 528 -15.03 -3.09 15.32
N TRP A 529 -14.03 -2.27 14.99
CA TRP A 529 -12.82 -2.11 15.79
C TRP A 529 -13.12 -1.56 17.19
N ARG A 530 -13.91 -0.49 17.28
CA ARG A 530 -14.32 0.12 18.55
C ARG A 530 -15.05 -0.90 19.42
N LYS A 531 -16.08 -1.54 18.87
CA LYS A 531 -16.91 -2.54 19.57
C LYS A 531 -16.07 -3.70 20.10
N TYR A 532 -15.24 -4.30 19.25
CA TYR A 532 -14.39 -5.42 19.67
C TYR A 532 -13.45 -5.07 20.83
N PHE A 533 -12.73 -3.95 20.75
CA PHE A 533 -11.81 -3.55 21.83
C PHE A 533 -12.54 -3.02 23.06
N SER A 534 -13.71 -2.42 22.90
CA SER A 534 -14.57 -2.02 24.02
C SER A 534 -15.01 -3.25 24.81
N GLU A 535 -15.60 -4.25 24.14
CA GLU A 535 -16.04 -5.50 24.76
C GLU A 535 -14.87 -6.25 25.42
N LEU A 536 -13.72 -6.36 24.73
CA LEU A 536 -12.53 -7.04 25.24
C LEU A 536 -12.00 -6.41 26.54
N LEU A 537 -12.12 -5.08 26.68
CA LEU A 537 -11.59 -4.32 27.82
C LEU A 537 -12.67 -3.95 28.85
N GLY A 538 -13.86 -4.56 28.74
CA GLY A 538 -14.99 -4.35 29.65
C GLY A 538 -15.53 -2.92 29.61
N GLY A 539 -15.68 -2.35 28.42
CA GLY A 539 -16.30 -1.05 28.21
C GLY A 539 -17.81 -1.13 28.40
N GLU A 540 -18.34 -0.30 29.30
CA GLU A 540 -19.77 -0.08 29.50
C GLU A 540 -20.08 1.41 29.27
N GLU A 541 -21.13 1.72 28.52
CA GLU A 541 -21.53 3.10 28.22
C GLU A 541 -22.24 3.78 29.41
N ASN A 542 -22.72 3.02 30.41
CA ASN A 542 -23.65 3.51 31.46
C ASN A 542 -23.33 3.04 32.90
N ARG A 543 -22.06 3.02 33.33
CA ARG A 543 -21.72 2.75 34.74
C ARG A 543 -21.62 4.06 35.54
N GLN A 544 -22.40 4.20 36.61
CA GLN A 544 -22.35 5.36 37.51
C GLN A 544 -20.94 5.54 38.10
N GLU A 545 -20.45 6.77 38.16
CA GLU A 545 -19.18 7.12 38.80
C GLU A 545 -19.22 6.68 40.27
N LYS A 546 -18.24 5.88 40.71
CA LYS A 546 -18.09 5.55 42.13
C LYS A 546 -17.66 6.83 42.87
N GLU A 547 -18.26 7.11 44.02
CA GLU A 547 -17.88 8.26 44.86
C GLU A 547 -16.39 8.21 45.24
N LYS A 548 -15.70 9.34 45.10
CA LYS A 548 -14.27 9.49 45.45
C LYS A 548 -14.07 9.20 46.93
N ARG A 549 -13.32 8.15 47.26
CA ARG A 549 -12.95 7.85 48.65
C ARG A 549 -11.81 8.76 49.11
N GLN A 550 -12.08 9.72 50.00
CA GLN A 550 -11.04 10.50 50.65
C GLN A 550 -10.31 9.64 51.70
N HIS A 551 -9.02 9.39 51.49
CA HIS A 551 -8.15 8.74 52.47
C HIS A 551 -7.18 9.78 53.05
N ARG A 552 -6.99 9.78 54.38
CA ARG A 552 -5.98 10.63 55.04
C ARG A 552 -4.60 9.99 54.85
N VAL A 553 -3.66 10.76 54.33
CA VAL A 553 -2.29 10.28 54.07
C VAL A 553 -1.34 10.75 55.17
N GLY A 554 -0.42 9.89 55.60
CA GLY A 554 0.71 10.26 56.47
C GLY A 554 1.76 11.09 55.73
N GLU A 555 2.93 11.34 56.34
CA GLU A 555 4.06 11.98 55.64
C GLU A 555 4.51 11.12 54.45
N ILE A 556 4.49 11.71 53.25
CA ILE A 556 4.82 11.04 52.00
C ILE A 556 6.13 11.63 51.46
N GLU A 557 7.11 10.78 51.15
CA GLU A 557 8.29 11.20 50.40
C GLU A 557 7.90 11.59 48.96
N GLU A 558 8.21 12.85 48.60
CA GLU A 558 8.01 13.38 47.26
C GLU A 558 8.86 12.62 46.22
N ILE A 559 8.46 12.70 44.96
CA ILE A 559 9.28 12.24 43.83
C ILE A 559 10.46 13.17 43.71
N THR A 560 11.67 12.60 43.68
CA THR A 560 12.89 13.40 43.56
C THR A 560 13.26 13.64 42.10
N ARG A 561 14.07 14.68 41.87
CA ARG A 561 14.64 14.97 40.54
C ARG A 561 15.46 13.78 40.02
N GLU A 562 16.22 13.14 40.90
CA GLU A 562 17.08 12.01 40.56
C GLU A 562 16.27 10.81 40.05
N GLU A 563 15.15 10.49 40.70
CA GLU A 563 14.24 9.42 40.25
C GLU A 563 13.71 9.70 38.84
N LEU A 564 13.29 10.94 38.59
CA LEU A 564 12.79 11.38 37.28
C LEU A 564 13.87 11.28 36.21
N GLU A 565 15.07 11.83 36.45
CA GLU A 565 16.17 11.78 35.49
C GLU A 565 16.61 10.34 35.18
N GLN A 566 16.65 9.46 36.18
CA GLN A 566 16.94 8.05 35.98
C GLN A 566 15.93 7.41 35.01
N GLN A 567 14.63 7.72 35.12
CA GLN A 567 13.63 7.21 34.18
C GLN A 567 13.78 7.80 32.78
N LEU A 568 14.09 9.09 32.67
CA LEU A 568 14.32 9.74 31.37
C LEU A 568 15.50 9.10 30.62
N ARG A 569 16.57 8.71 31.33
CA ARG A 569 17.72 7.99 30.75
C ARG A 569 17.37 6.58 30.25
N LYS A 570 16.38 5.92 30.86
CA LYS A 570 15.88 4.59 30.44
C LYS A 570 15.02 4.66 29.16
N LEU A 571 14.57 5.85 28.73
CA LEU A 571 13.70 6.00 27.55
C LEU A 571 14.39 5.62 26.23
N LYS A 572 13.79 4.69 25.48
CA LYS A 572 14.28 4.30 24.16
C LYS A 572 13.85 5.30 23.09
N ARG A 573 14.78 5.74 22.23
CA ARG A 573 14.52 6.65 21.10
C ARG A 573 13.68 5.99 20.00
N LYS A 574 13.07 6.80 19.13
CA LYS A 574 12.28 6.40 17.94
C LYS A 574 11.07 5.52 18.28
N LYS A 575 10.51 5.71 19.47
CA LYS A 575 9.26 5.06 19.89
C LYS A 575 8.06 5.88 19.42
N ALA A 576 6.95 5.19 19.17
CA ALA A 576 5.72 5.85 18.77
C ALA A 576 5.15 6.64 19.97
N PRO A 577 4.77 7.91 19.77
CA PRO A 577 4.18 8.74 20.84
C PRO A 577 2.74 8.32 21.13
N GLY A 578 2.20 8.83 22.24
CA GLY A 578 0.79 8.73 22.60
C GLY A 578 -0.10 9.65 21.75
N ARG A 579 -1.24 10.06 22.30
CA ARG A 579 -2.17 10.98 21.61
C ARG A 579 -1.61 12.40 21.56
N ASP A 580 -0.84 12.79 22.57
CA ASP A 580 -0.12 14.06 22.63
C ASP A 580 0.81 14.29 21.42
N GLY A 581 1.29 13.23 20.77
CA GLY A 581 2.26 13.30 19.69
C GLY A 581 3.69 13.60 20.16
N ILE A 582 3.94 13.61 21.48
CA ILE A 582 5.24 13.93 22.06
C ILE A 582 6.11 12.68 22.14
N GLN A 583 7.26 12.73 21.46
CA GLN A 583 8.21 11.62 21.38
C GLN A 583 9.12 11.57 22.61
N ASN A 584 9.70 10.41 22.89
CA ASN A 584 10.69 10.24 23.96
C ASN A 584 11.84 11.23 23.86
N GLU A 585 12.28 11.52 22.63
CA GLU A 585 13.32 12.51 22.34
C GLU A 585 13.02 13.91 22.88
N SER A 586 11.75 14.34 22.92
CA SER A 586 11.37 15.65 23.46
C SER A 586 11.74 15.79 24.95
N TRP A 587 11.63 14.71 25.71
CA TRP A 587 12.00 14.68 27.13
C TRP A 587 13.50 14.45 27.33
N ILE A 588 14.13 13.61 26.49
CA ILE A 588 15.58 13.35 26.55
C ILE A 588 16.39 14.61 26.23
N TYR A 589 15.89 15.48 25.35
CA TYR A 589 16.58 16.69 24.90
C TYR A 589 16.00 17.99 25.48
N GLY A 590 15.01 17.90 26.37
CA GLY A 590 14.41 19.05 27.06
C GLY A 590 15.44 19.81 27.90
N THR A 591 15.07 21.02 28.35
CA THR A 591 15.90 21.78 29.29
C THR A 591 15.58 21.36 30.72
N GLU A 592 16.41 21.77 31.68
CA GLU A 592 16.16 21.54 33.10
C GLU A 592 14.80 22.09 33.51
N ARG A 593 14.40 23.26 33.00
CA ARG A 593 13.10 23.88 33.31
C ARG A 593 11.89 23.00 32.94
N GLU A 594 11.93 22.28 31.81
CA GLU A 594 10.86 21.34 31.43
C GLU A 594 10.85 20.10 32.32
N VAL A 595 12.03 19.64 32.74
CA VAL A 595 12.16 18.52 33.70
C VAL A 595 11.58 18.94 35.05
N ASP A 596 11.82 20.17 35.48
CA ASP A 596 11.33 20.73 36.75
C ASP A 596 9.83 20.89 36.74
N ARG A 597 9.29 21.44 35.65
CA ARG A 597 7.85 21.57 35.45
C ARG A 597 7.18 20.19 35.41
N LEU A 598 7.81 19.21 34.77
CA LEU A 598 7.31 17.83 34.78
C LEU A 598 7.36 17.22 36.19
N LEU A 599 8.42 17.47 36.96
CA LEU A 599 8.56 17.01 38.34
C LEU A 599 7.48 17.61 39.23
N GLU A 600 7.25 18.92 39.12
CA GLU A 600 6.19 19.65 39.83
C GLU A 600 4.82 19.02 39.56
N ILE A 601 4.48 18.79 38.28
CA ILE A 601 3.25 18.10 37.89
C ILE A 601 3.18 16.71 38.53
N MET A 602 4.25 15.91 38.42
CA MET A 602 4.27 14.56 39.01
C MET A 602 4.08 14.58 40.52
N ASN A 603 4.66 15.55 41.21
CA ASN A 603 4.50 15.74 42.64
C ASN A 603 3.09 16.24 43.02
N GLY A 604 2.47 17.11 42.21
CA GLY A 604 1.06 17.48 42.39
C GLY A 604 0.14 16.27 42.28
N VAL A 605 0.32 15.43 41.25
CA VAL A 605 -0.39 14.15 41.11
C VAL A 605 -0.11 13.24 42.31
N TRP A 606 1.16 13.14 42.72
CA TRP A 606 1.58 12.34 43.87
C TRP A 606 0.93 12.79 45.17
N LYS A 607 0.73 14.10 45.39
CA LYS A 607 0.06 14.67 46.56
C LYS A 607 -1.47 14.60 46.52
N GLY A 608 -2.05 14.29 45.37
CA GLY A 608 -3.50 14.17 45.21
C GLY A 608 -4.21 15.39 44.63
N GLU A 609 -3.49 16.28 43.93
CA GLU A 609 -4.10 17.40 43.19
C GLU A 609 -4.96 16.96 41.98
N GLY A 610 -4.97 15.65 41.69
CA GLY A 610 -5.80 15.03 40.66
C GLY A 610 -4.99 14.44 39.53
N PHE A 611 -5.48 13.34 38.95
CA PHE A 611 -4.81 12.68 37.84
C PHE A 611 -5.12 13.36 36.50
N PRO A 612 -4.11 13.76 35.68
CA PRO A 612 -4.35 14.57 34.49
C PRO A 612 -5.21 13.84 33.44
N GLN A 613 -6.17 14.56 32.85
CA GLN A 613 -7.06 13.97 31.84
C GLN A 613 -6.30 13.43 30.62
N GLU A 614 -5.30 14.16 30.13
CA GLU A 614 -4.50 13.70 28.99
C GLU A 614 -3.77 12.37 29.28
N TRP A 615 -3.45 12.08 30.54
CA TRP A 615 -2.75 10.85 30.93
C TRP A 615 -3.69 9.64 30.98
N LYS A 616 -5.00 9.86 31.13
CA LYS A 616 -6.05 8.82 31.08
C LYS A 616 -6.22 8.23 29.68
N GLU A 617 -5.81 8.94 28.64
CA GLU A 617 -6.09 8.58 27.25
C GLU A 617 -5.04 7.67 26.59
N GLY A 618 -5.48 6.64 25.88
CA GLY A 618 -4.63 5.72 25.12
C GLY A 618 -5.13 5.48 23.69
N ILE A 619 -4.20 5.31 22.74
CA ILE A 619 -4.51 4.95 21.36
C ILE A 619 -4.16 3.50 21.10
N ILE A 620 -5.18 2.64 20.95
CA ILE A 620 -5.04 1.25 20.54
C ILE A 620 -4.72 1.18 19.05
N CYS A 621 -3.58 0.60 18.72
CA CYS A 621 -3.16 0.30 17.35
C CYS A 621 -3.26 -1.22 17.13
N PRO A 622 -4.20 -1.72 16.31
CA PRO A 622 -4.33 -3.14 16.02
C PRO A 622 -3.13 -3.66 15.21
N ILE A 623 -2.55 -4.77 15.66
CA ILE A 623 -1.45 -5.48 14.98
C ILE A 623 -1.90 -6.90 14.71
N TYR A 624 -1.85 -7.31 13.44
CA TYR A 624 -2.26 -8.64 13.04
C TYR A 624 -1.42 -9.74 13.74
N LYS A 625 -2.09 -10.74 14.30
CA LYS A 625 -1.45 -11.84 15.05
C LYS A 625 -1.41 -13.13 14.22
N LYS A 626 -2.57 -13.74 13.94
CA LYS A 626 -2.75 -15.00 13.19
C LYS A 626 -4.23 -15.22 12.86
N GLY A 627 -4.56 -16.02 11.84
CA GLY A 627 -5.94 -16.34 11.46
C GLY A 627 -6.42 -15.57 10.22
N GLU A 628 -7.72 -15.40 10.07
CA GLU A 628 -8.28 -14.56 9.01
C GLU A 628 -8.10 -13.08 9.34
N LYS A 629 -7.67 -12.29 8.35
CA LYS A 629 -7.40 -10.85 8.52
C LYS A 629 -8.66 -9.99 8.61
N ASP A 630 -9.80 -10.54 8.25
CA ASP A 630 -11.08 -9.84 8.29
C ASP A 630 -11.78 -10.03 9.65
N THR A 631 -11.15 -10.75 10.59
CA THR A 631 -11.67 -10.96 11.94
C THR A 631 -10.90 -10.12 12.95
N ALA A 632 -11.58 -9.23 13.68
CA ALA A 632 -10.94 -8.35 14.67
C ALA A 632 -10.22 -9.11 15.81
N SER A 633 -10.74 -10.28 16.21
CA SER A 633 -10.15 -11.14 17.25
C SER A 633 -8.77 -11.72 16.88
N ASN A 634 -8.42 -11.71 15.59
CA ASN A 634 -7.12 -12.12 15.08
C ASN A 634 -6.06 -11.02 15.15
N TYR A 635 -6.40 -9.86 15.74
CA TYR A 635 -5.52 -8.74 15.95
C TYR A 635 -5.24 -8.51 17.44
N ARG A 636 -4.03 -8.04 17.70
CA ARG A 636 -3.56 -7.60 19.02
C ARG A 636 -3.64 -6.08 19.09
N GLY A 637 -4.39 -5.53 20.04
CA GLY A 637 -4.34 -4.10 20.33
C GLY A 637 -3.03 -3.75 21.04
N ILE A 638 -2.26 -2.79 20.52
CA ILE A 638 -1.15 -2.19 21.26
C ILE A 638 -1.52 -0.75 21.61
N THR A 639 -1.65 -0.45 22.90
CA THR A 639 -2.01 0.91 23.33
C THR A 639 -0.78 1.80 23.41
N LEU A 640 -0.84 2.93 22.71
CA LEU A 640 0.14 4.00 22.77
C LEU A 640 -0.31 5.03 23.80
N LEU A 641 0.53 5.23 24.82
CA LEU A 641 0.26 6.12 25.95
C LEU A 641 1.20 7.33 25.90
N ASN A 642 0.76 8.45 26.48
CA ASN A 642 1.57 9.68 26.57
C ASN A 642 2.90 9.41 27.28
N THR A 643 3.94 10.10 26.84
CA THR A 643 5.30 9.79 27.29
C THR A 643 5.54 10.28 28.72
N ALA A 644 5.04 11.46 29.09
CA ALA A 644 5.08 11.96 30.47
C ALA A 644 4.41 10.99 31.46
N TYR A 645 3.21 10.50 31.11
CA TYR A 645 2.53 9.45 31.86
C TYR A 645 3.39 8.19 32.04
N LYS A 646 4.05 7.70 30.98
CA LYS A 646 4.90 6.51 31.07
C LYS A 646 6.05 6.71 32.05
N VAL A 647 6.64 7.90 32.07
CA VAL A 647 7.72 8.24 33.00
C VAL A 647 7.20 8.20 34.44
N TYR A 648 6.04 8.82 34.72
CA TYR A 648 5.40 8.74 36.03
C TYR A 648 5.11 7.29 36.45
N ALA A 649 4.51 6.50 35.55
CA ALA A 649 4.22 5.09 35.80
C ALA A 649 5.48 4.23 36.04
N MET A 650 6.63 4.60 35.45
CA MET A 650 7.93 3.94 35.71
C MET A 650 8.44 4.24 37.12
N ILE A 651 8.29 5.49 37.61
CA ILE A 651 8.66 5.86 38.98
C ILE A 651 7.79 5.10 39.99
N VAL A 652 6.48 5.09 39.78
CA VAL A 652 5.53 4.34 40.63
C VAL A 652 5.85 2.84 40.63
N GLU A 653 6.24 2.29 39.48
CA GLU A 653 6.64 0.87 39.36
C GLU A 653 7.93 0.56 40.12
N GLU A 654 8.94 1.43 40.05
CA GLU A 654 10.20 1.25 40.76
C GLU A 654 10.01 1.33 42.28
N ARG A 655 9.19 2.27 42.76
CA ARG A 655 8.80 2.37 44.18
C ARG A 655 8.04 1.14 44.66
N LEU A 656 7.05 0.68 43.89
CA LEU A 656 6.31 -0.57 44.19
C LEU A 656 7.25 -1.76 44.27
N MET A 657 8.16 -1.86 43.31
CA MET A 657 9.08 -2.98 43.25
C MET A 657 10.07 -3.01 44.40
N LYS A 658 10.57 -1.84 44.79
CA LYS A 658 11.41 -1.70 45.99
C LYS A 658 10.66 -2.20 47.23
N GLU A 659 9.44 -1.72 47.46
CA GLU A 659 8.66 -2.10 48.64
C GLU A 659 8.25 -3.58 48.64
N MET A 660 7.91 -4.14 47.48
CA MET A 660 7.62 -5.56 47.34
C MET A 660 8.82 -6.46 47.62
N ASN A 661 10.01 -6.06 47.18
CA ASN A 661 11.25 -6.80 47.43
C ASN A 661 11.63 -6.74 48.92
N GLU A 662 11.58 -5.56 49.53
CA GLU A 662 11.88 -5.36 50.96
C GLU A 662 10.97 -6.19 51.87
N ARG A 663 9.70 -6.38 51.47
CA ARG A 663 8.71 -7.17 52.21
C ARG A 663 8.72 -8.67 51.89
N GLY A 664 9.61 -9.13 50.99
CA GLY A 664 9.64 -10.53 50.56
C GLY A 664 8.34 -10.98 49.87
N ALA A 665 7.60 -10.05 49.25
CA ALA A 665 6.30 -10.32 48.64
C ALA A 665 6.40 -10.99 47.25
N LEU A 666 7.62 -11.20 46.75
CA LEU A 666 7.92 -11.85 45.47
C LEU A 666 8.74 -13.14 45.72
N PRO A 667 8.36 -14.29 45.11
CA PRO A 667 9.11 -15.54 45.30
C PRO A 667 10.51 -15.53 44.66
N ASP A 668 11.46 -16.22 45.29
CA ASP A 668 12.85 -16.37 44.83
C ASP A 668 12.99 -16.99 43.42
N GLY A 669 12.00 -17.80 43.00
CA GLY A 669 11.93 -18.42 41.67
C GLY A 669 11.50 -17.48 40.54
N GLN A 670 11.12 -16.23 40.82
CA GLN A 670 10.55 -15.30 39.85
C GLN A 670 11.63 -14.49 39.10
N ALA A 671 12.64 -15.18 38.53
CA ALA A 671 13.85 -14.58 37.97
C ALA A 671 13.74 -14.04 36.52
N GLY A 672 12.55 -13.63 36.04
CA GLY A 672 12.38 -13.17 34.66
C GLY A 672 11.45 -11.97 34.51
N PHE A 673 11.90 -10.94 33.78
CA PHE A 673 11.09 -9.79 33.33
C PHE A 673 9.84 -10.24 32.52
N ARG A 674 8.77 -10.59 33.24
CA ARG A 674 7.39 -10.08 33.19
C ARG A 674 6.85 -9.60 31.84
N LYS A 675 6.61 -10.51 30.89
CA LYS A 675 5.81 -10.19 29.69
C LYS A 675 5.36 -11.42 28.87
N ASP A 676 4.33 -12.15 29.34
CA ASP A 676 3.13 -12.54 28.54
C ASP A 676 2.34 -13.74 29.11
N LEU A 677 1.67 -13.56 30.25
CA LEU A 677 0.32 -14.11 30.44
C LEU A 677 -0.69 -13.14 29.81
N LYS A 678 -0.51 -12.86 28.51
CA LYS A 678 -1.08 -11.67 27.85
C LYS A 678 -2.61 -11.65 27.77
N ALA A 679 -3.23 -12.83 27.79
CA ALA A 679 -4.69 -12.97 27.82
C ALA A 679 -5.28 -12.75 29.23
N ALA A 680 -4.44 -12.78 30.27
CA ALA A 680 -4.85 -12.56 31.65
C ALA A 680 -4.83 -11.06 32.02
N PHE A 681 -4.02 -10.22 31.35
CA PHE A 681 -3.99 -8.77 31.59
C PHE A 681 -5.35 -8.11 31.42
N ASP A 682 -6.11 -8.50 30.39
CA ASP A 682 -7.43 -7.93 30.08
C ASP A 682 -8.51 -8.41 31.05
N ASN A 683 -8.22 -9.45 31.85
CA ASN A 683 -9.18 -10.10 32.75
C ASN A 683 -8.94 -9.86 34.24
N VAL A 684 -7.86 -9.16 34.63
CA VAL A 684 -7.61 -8.83 36.04
C VAL A 684 -8.74 -7.95 36.58
N GLU A 685 -9.35 -8.38 37.69
CA GLU A 685 -10.30 -7.57 38.43
C GLU A 685 -9.56 -6.61 39.36
N ARG A 686 -9.67 -5.30 39.08
CA ARG A 686 -8.89 -4.24 39.73
C ARG A 686 -9.10 -4.21 41.24
N ASP A 687 -10.34 -4.33 41.71
CA ASP A 687 -10.66 -4.31 43.15
C ASP A 687 -9.93 -5.43 43.92
N LEU A 688 -9.83 -6.64 43.35
CA LEU A 688 -9.08 -7.75 43.96
C LEU A 688 -7.57 -7.51 43.97
N LEU A 689 -7.04 -6.82 42.95
CA LEU A 689 -5.63 -6.44 42.90
C LEU A 689 -5.28 -5.45 44.01
N TRP A 690 -6.13 -4.46 44.25
CA TRP A 690 -5.90 -3.45 45.29
C TRP A 690 -5.95 -4.06 46.69
N GLU A 691 -6.96 -4.88 46.96
CA GLU A 691 -7.03 -5.66 48.20
C GLU A 691 -5.79 -6.53 48.40
N TYR A 692 -5.27 -7.13 47.33
CA TYR A 692 -4.08 -7.95 47.40
C TYR A 692 -2.82 -7.14 47.77
N LEU A 693 -2.61 -5.97 47.15
CA LEU A 693 -1.47 -5.10 47.50
C LEU A 693 -1.54 -4.65 48.96
N ARG A 694 -2.73 -4.26 49.44
CA ARG A 694 -2.97 -3.92 50.85
C ARG A 694 -2.68 -5.10 51.78
N LYS A 695 -3.14 -6.31 51.43
CA LYS A 695 -2.86 -7.54 52.20
C LYS A 695 -1.37 -7.88 52.27
N LYS A 696 -0.58 -7.50 51.25
CA LYS A 696 0.89 -7.62 51.26
C LYS A 696 1.57 -6.49 52.02
N GLY A 697 0.80 -5.59 52.64
CA GLY A 697 1.29 -4.51 53.48
C GLY A 697 1.90 -3.35 52.71
N ILE A 698 1.68 -3.27 51.38
CA ILE A 698 2.17 -2.16 50.57
C ILE A 698 1.56 -0.84 51.07
N ASN A 699 2.37 0.22 51.08
CA ASN A 699 1.99 1.54 51.55
C ASN A 699 0.68 2.01 50.89
N GLU A 700 -0.29 2.43 51.71
CA GLU A 700 -1.63 2.80 51.24
C GLU A 700 -1.60 3.97 50.25
N HIS A 701 -0.66 4.90 50.40
CA HIS A 701 -0.47 5.99 49.45
C HIS A 701 -0.09 5.45 48.07
N LEU A 702 0.87 4.53 48.02
CA LEU A 702 1.30 3.93 46.77
C LEU A 702 0.17 3.11 46.13
N VAL A 703 -0.60 2.36 46.92
CA VAL A 703 -1.80 1.66 46.43
C VAL A 703 -2.81 2.65 45.86
N THR A 704 -3.09 3.74 46.56
CA THR A 704 -4.02 4.80 46.10
C THR A 704 -3.58 5.42 44.79
N LYS A 705 -2.28 5.73 44.62
CA LYS A 705 -1.75 6.28 43.37
C LYS A 705 -1.82 5.28 42.22
N ILE A 706 -1.64 4.00 42.52
CA ILE A 706 -1.88 2.94 41.54
C ILE A 706 -3.38 2.90 41.20
N GLU A 707 -4.29 2.93 42.17
CA GLU A 707 -5.74 2.97 41.92
C GLU A 707 -6.13 4.13 41.00
N GLU A 708 -5.65 5.35 41.27
CA GLU A 708 -5.88 6.55 40.45
C GLU A 708 -5.44 6.37 38.98
N ILE A 709 -4.29 5.72 38.74
CA ILE A 709 -3.81 5.42 37.38
C ILE A 709 -4.79 4.52 36.59
N TYR A 710 -5.54 3.66 37.30
CA TYR A 710 -6.46 2.68 36.72
C TYR A 710 -7.93 2.98 37.03
N GLU A 711 -8.29 4.14 37.58
CA GLU A 711 -9.68 4.48 37.92
C GLU A 711 -10.51 4.75 36.66
N GLU A 712 -9.97 5.55 35.73
CA GLU A 712 -10.61 5.88 34.47
C GLU A 712 -9.61 5.89 33.32
N THR A 713 -9.60 4.83 32.51
CA THR A 713 -8.79 4.78 31.30
C THR A 713 -9.67 4.94 30.06
N ILE A 714 -9.34 5.93 29.23
CA ILE A 714 -10.06 6.24 27.99
C ILE A 714 -9.25 5.68 26.81
N SER A 715 -9.90 4.89 25.96
CA SER A 715 -9.25 4.27 24.79
C SER A 715 -9.90 4.71 23.48
N ARG A 716 -9.09 4.85 22.44
CA ARG A 716 -9.53 5.02 21.04
C ARG A 716 -8.78 4.04 20.15
N VAL A 717 -9.39 3.55 19.08
CA VAL A 717 -8.71 2.69 18.11
C VAL A 717 -8.23 3.53 16.93
N ARG A 718 -6.98 3.30 16.48
CA ARG A 718 -6.42 3.96 15.29
C ARG A 718 -5.96 2.95 14.25
N VAL A 719 -6.52 3.06 13.04
CA VAL A 719 -6.19 2.22 11.88
C VAL A 719 -5.97 3.12 10.66
N ASP A 720 -4.82 2.98 10.00
CA ASP A 720 -4.47 3.70 8.76
C ASP A 720 -4.70 5.23 8.78
N GLY A 721 -4.57 5.85 9.97
CA GLY A 721 -4.75 7.29 10.17
C GLY A 721 -6.17 7.72 10.52
N ARG A 722 -7.14 6.81 10.49
CA ARG A 722 -8.49 7.01 11.05
C ARG A 722 -8.47 6.69 12.54
N VAL A 723 -9.25 7.43 13.33
CA VAL A 723 -9.38 7.26 14.77
C VAL A 723 -10.85 7.06 15.10
N SER A 724 -11.18 6.09 15.95
CA SER A 724 -12.54 5.85 16.41
C SER A 724 -12.99 6.90 17.43
N GLU A 725 -14.28 6.85 17.75
CA GLU A 725 -14.79 7.43 18.99
C GLU A 725 -14.13 6.78 20.21
N CYS A 726 -14.12 7.51 21.32
CA CYS A 726 -13.55 7.02 22.57
C CYS A 726 -14.51 6.11 23.33
N PHE A 727 -13.95 5.23 24.14
CA PHE A 727 -14.68 4.40 25.10
C PHE A 727 -13.89 4.30 26.40
N LYS A 728 -14.58 4.20 27.54
CA LYS A 728 -13.96 3.99 28.86
C LYS A 728 -13.67 2.50 29.07
N THR A 729 -12.62 2.17 29.81
CA THR A 729 -12.25 0.77 30.12
C THR A 729 -12.05 0.56 31.61
N TYR A 730 -12.67 -0.50 32.13
CA TYR A 730 -12.76 -0.78 33.57
C TYR A 730 -12.16 -2.13 33.96
N LYS A 731 -11.94 -3.02 32.99
CA LYS A 731 -11.36 -4.35 33.23
C LYS A 731 -9.90 -4.39 32.83
N GLY A 732 -9.13 -5.20 33.55
CA GLY A 732 -7.75 -5.48 33.23
C GLY A 732 -6.79 -4.32 33.47
N VAL A 733 -5.52 -4.57 33.18
CA VAL A 733 -4.44 -3.58 33.26
C VAL A 733 -4.07 -3.05 31.87
N ARG A 734 -3.74 -1.76 31.80
CA ARG A 734 -3.46 -0.99 30.58
C ARG A 734 -2.30 -1.58 29.78
N GLN A 735 -2.60 -2.31 28.70
CA GLN A 735 -1.58 -2.86 27.81
C GLN A 735 -0.66 -1.75 27.26
N GLY A 736 0.65 -1.89 27.45
CA GLY A 736 1.63 -0.87 27.05
C GLY A 736 2.03 0.13 28.15
N CYS A 737 1.38 0.08 29.32
CA CYS A 737 1.84 0.77 30.52
C CYS A 737 3.05 0.04 31.14
N PRO A 738 4.11 0.76 31.58
CA PRO A 738 5.26 0.18 32.26
C PRO A 738 4.92 -0.55 33.57
N LEU A 739 3.92 -0.06 34.31
CA LEU A 739 3.51 -0.59 35.61
C LEU A 739 2.70 -1.91 35.52
N SER A 740 1.95 -2.11 34.44
CA SER A 740 1.01 -3.23 34.30
C SER A 740 1.64 -4.64 34.43
N PRO A 741 2.81 -4.94 33.84
CA PRO A 741 3.45 -6.24 34.02
C PRO A 741 3.86 -6.53 35.46
N SER A 742 4.29 -5.51 36.20
CA SER A 742 4.72 -5.64 37.59
C SER A 742 3.55 -5.87 38.53
N LEU A 743 2.42 -5.17 38.30
CA LEU A 743 1.17 -5.43 39.02
C LEU A 743 0.63 -6.83 38.78
N PHE A 744 0.66 -7.30 37.52
CA PHE A 744 0.19 -8.65 37.22
C PHE A 744 1.09 -9.71 37.87
N ALA A 745 2.42 -9.54 37.78
CA ALA A 745 3.38 -10.43 38.41
C ALA A 745 3.21 -10.49 39.94
N ALA A 746 2.94 -9.34 40.56
CA ALA A 746 2.59 -9.26 41.97
C ALA A 746 1.31 -10.05 42.28
N PHE A 747 0.27 -9.86 41.47
CA PHE A 747 -1.03 -10.50 41.65
C PHE A 747 -0.97 -12.02 41.59
N ILE A 748 -0.11 -12.60 40.74
CA ILE A 748 0.05 -14.07 40.65
C ILE A 748 1.17 -14.63 41.53
N GLY A 749 1.95 -13.77 42.20
CA GLY A 749 3.16 -14.16 42.93
C GLY A 749 2.92 -15.11 44.11
N ASP A 750 1.73 -15.14 44.68
CA ASP A 750 1.34 -16.04 45.78
C ASP A 750 0.96 -17.46 45.31
N ILE A 751 1.03 -17.77 44.01
CA ILE A 751 0.72 -19.11 43.48
C ILE A 751 1.71 -20.17 43.98
N GLU A 752 2.99 -19.81 44.14
CA GLU A 752 4.00 -20.72 44.68
C GLU A 752 3.78 -20.99 46.16
N GLU A 753 3.37 -19.96 46.92
CA GLU A 753 3.01 -20.11 48.33
C GLU A 753 1.80 -21.04 48.50
N MET A 754 0.82 -20.96 47.59
CA MET A 754 -0.31 -21.89 47.55
C MET A 754 0.16 -23.33 47.30
N PHE A 755 1.04 -23.59 46.32
CA PHE A 755 1.56 -24.93 46.08
C PHE A 755 2.36 -25.46 47.28
N ARG A 756 3.16 -24.60 47.92
CA ARG A 756 3.94 -24.94 49.11
C ARG A 756 3.04 -25.34 50.29
N LYS A 757 1.98 -24.57 50.56
CA LYS A 757 1.00 -24.86 51.63
C LYS A 757 0.19 -26.12 51.37
N GLY A 758 -0.16 -26.38 50.12
CA GLY A 758 -0.89 -27.60 49.74
C GLY A 758 -0.07 -28.88 49.90
N GLN A 759 1.28 -28.79 49.94
CA GLN A 759 2.25 -29.90 50.02
C GLN A 759 2.15 -31.00 48.95
N ALA A 760 1.12 -30.99 48.12
CA ALA A 760 0.88 -31.91 47.02
C ALA A 760 1.80 -31.65 45.82
N GLY A 761 2.15 -32.71 45.10
CA GLY A 761 2.98 -32.67 43.89
C GLY A 761 4.40 -32.13 44.13
N GLY A 762 4.95 -31.41 43.15
CA GLY A 762 6.33 -30.94 43.14
C GLY A 762 7.37 -32.02 42.79
N VAL A 763 8.60 -31.56 42.51
CA VAL A 763 9.78 -32.37 42.20
C VAL A 763 10.91 -31.93 43.11
N VAL A 764 11.61 -32.87 43.72
CA VAL A 764 12.78 -32.59 44.58
C VAL A 764 14.02 -32.46 43.70
N VAL A 765 14.71 -31.32 43.78
CA VAL A 765 15.95 -31.02 43.08
C VAL A 765 17.00 -30.64 44.13
N GLY A 766 17.98 -31.52 44.36
CA GLY A 766 18.95 -31.35 45.44
C GLY A 766 18.27 -31.40 46.82
N LYS A 767 18.38 -30.30 47.59
CA LYS A 767 17.76 -30.15 48.92
C LYS A 767 16.40 -29.43 48.88
N GLU A 768 15.99 -28.93 47.73
CA GLU A 768 14.78 -28.12 47.59
C GLU A 768 13.69 -28.85 46.82
N LYS A 769 12.42 -28.51 47.14
CA LYS A 769 11.25 -29.01 46.43
C LYS A 769 10.71 -27.89 45.54
N VAL A 770 10.59 -28.16 44.25
CA VAL A 770 10.15 -27.22 43.21
C VAL A 770 8.78 -27.64 42.70
N TRP A 771 7.79 -26.76 42.79
CA TRP A 771 6.42 -27.02 42.32
C TRP A 771 6.13 -26.41 40.95
N SER A 772 6.78 -25.30 40.64
CA SER A 772 6.58 -24.59 39.39
C SER A 772 7.89 -24.02 38.85
N LEU A 773 7.94 -23.89 37.53
CA LEU A 773 8.89 -23.03 36.85
C LEU A 773 8.08 -21.92 36.17
N ALA A 774 8.29 -20.68 36.61
CA ALA A 774 7.66 -19.53 36.00
C ALA A 774 8.70 -18.77 35.19
N TYR A 775 8.60 -18.85 33.86
CA TYR A 775 9.44 -18.03 32.98
C TYR A 775 8.58 -17.26 31.98
N ALA A 776 8.46 -15.96 32.23
CA ALA A 776 7.70 -15.01 31.44
C ALA A 776 6.24 -15.43 31.16
N ASP A 777 6.00 -16.16 30.08
CA ASP A 777 4.71 -16.40 29.43
C ASP A 777 4.02 -17.67 29.92
N ASP A 778 4.81 -18.61 30.43
CA ASP A 778 4.42 -19.98 30.67
C ASP A 778 4.64 -20.33 32.14
N LEU A 779 3.55 -20.71 32.82
CA LEU A 779 3.62 -21.38 34.11
C LEU A 779 3.72 -22.88 33.86
N VAL A 780 4.87 -23.46 34.16
CA VAL A 780 5.04 -24.91 34.15
C VAL A 780 4.83 -25.41 35.56
N VAL A 781 3.87 -26.31 35.73
CA VAL A 781 3.61 -26.99 37.01
C VAL A 781 4.20 -28.39 36.96
N LEU A 782 4.90 -28.80 38.01
CA LEU A 782 5.66 -30.04 38.07
C LEU A 782 5.14 -30.94 39.19
N ALA A 783 5.00 -32.24 38.90
CA ALA A 783 4.69 -33.24 39.90
C ALA A 783 5.37 -34.57 39.56
N ARG A 784 5.81 -35.29 40.60
CA ARG A 784 6.39 -36.64 40.45
C ARG A 784 5.34 -37.72 40.18
N GLU A 785 4.10 -37.51 40.61
CA GLU A 785 3.03 -38.51 40.57
C GLU A 785 1.73 -37.94 40.00
N GLU A 786 0.92 -38.81 39.37
CA GLU A 786 -0.38 -38.46 38.80
C GLU A 786 -1.33 -37.85 39.85
N LYS A 787 -1.38 -38.46 41.05
CA LYS A 787 -2.21 -37.98 42.16
C LYS A 787 -1.83 -36.55 42.56
N GLY A 788 -0.52 -36.30 42.70
CA GLY A 788 0.01 -34.97 43.02
C GLY A 788 -0.34 -33.93 41.95
N MET A 789 -0.23 -34.28 40.66
CA MET A 789 -0.61 -33.37 39.58
C MET A 789 -2.11 -33.04 39.60
N LYS A 790 -2.98 -34.04 39.79
CA LYS A 790 -4.45 -33.82 39.87
C LYS A 790 -4.83 -32.91 41.04
N GLU A 791 -4.19 -33.10 42.19
CA GLU A 791 -4.42 -32.25 43.37
C GLU A 791 -3.90 -30.82 43.15
N MET A 792 -2.74 -30.66 42.52
CA MET A 792 -2.22 -29.35 42.13
C MET A 792 -3.15 -28.62 41.16
N LEU A 793 -3.70 -29.32 40.15
CA LEU A 793 -4.68 -28.76 39.22
C LEU A 793 -5.94 -28.30 39.97
N GLY A 794 -6.50 -29.13 40.85
CA GLY A 794 -7.69 -28.76 41.64
C GLY A 794 -7.45 -27.57 42.60
N ASN A 795 -6.25 -27.48 43.19
CA ASN A 795 -5.88 -26.31 44.01
C ASN A 795 -5.72 -25.06 43.15
N MET A 796 -5.13 -25.19 41.96
CA MET A 796 -4.97 -24.10 41.01
C MET A 796 -6.33 -23.62 40.47
N GLU A 797 -7.28 -24.50 40.19
CA GLU A 797 -8.65 -24.14 39.81
C GLU A 797 -9.33 -23.29 40.89
N LYS A 798 -9.27 -23.72 42.16
CA LYS A 798 -9.81 -22.94 43.29
C LYS A 798 -9.15 -21.57 43.39
N TYR A 799 -7.84 -21.50 43.20
CA TYR A 799 -7.08 -20.25 43.22
C TYR A 799 -7.47 -19.31 42.08
N MET A 800 -7.53 -19.82 40.84
CA MET A 800 -7.91 -19.04 39.67
C MET A 800 -9.34 -18.53 39.80
N ARG A 801 -10.27 -19.36 40.28
CA ARG A 801 -11.66 -18.96 40.56
C ARG A 801 -11.75 -17.86 41.61
N ARG A 802 -10.98 -17.95 42.71
CA ARG A 802 -10.93 -16.91 43.74
C ARG A 802 -10.41 -15.58 43.20
N LYS A 803 -9.45 -15.62 42.27
CA LYS A 803 -8.88 -14.44 41.61
C LYS A 803 -9.64 -14.01 40.34
N LYS A 804 -10.71 -14.73 39.99
CA LYS A 804 -11.51 -14.54 38.76
C LYS A 804 -10.66 -14.54 37.47
N LEU A 805 -9.58 -15.31 37.47
CA LEU A 805 -8.72 -15.51 36.30
C LEU A 805 -9.19 -16.75 35.53
N THR A 806 -9.12 -16.69 34.20
CA THR A 806 -9.47 -17.80 33.31
C THR A 806 -8.23 -18.36 32.62
N VAL A 807 -8.16 -19.69 32.52
CA VAL A 807 -7.08 -20.41 31.85
C VAL A 807 -7.54 -20.79 30.44
N ASN A 808 -6.66 -20.62 29.45
CA ASN A 808 -6.95 -21.05 28.07
C ASN A 808 -6.62 -22.55 27.92
N VAL A 809 -7.62 -23.40 28.15
CA VAL A 809 -7.46 -24.87 28.15
C VAL A 809 -6.95 -25.40 26.80
N GLU A 810 -7.35 -24.80 25.68
CA GLU A 810 -6.88 -25.20 24.33
C GLU A 810 -5.37 -25.05 24.14
N LYS A 811 -4.76 -24.03 24.77
CA LYS A 811 -3.31 -23.80 24.73
C LYS A 811 -2.56 -24.53 25.84
N SER A 812 -3.22 -24.84 26.94
CA SER A 812 -2.63 -25.63 28.02
C SER A 812 -2.44 -27.08 27.56
N LYS A 813 -1.25 -27.62 27.82
CA LYS A 813 -0.88 -29.00 27.46
C LYS A 813 -0.36 -29.73 28.69
N MET A 814 -0.58 -31.03 28.75
CA MET A 814 -0.01 -31.93 29.75
C MET A 814 1.07 -32.78 29.11
N MET A 815 2.23 -32.92 29.76
CA MET A 815 3.31 -33.77 29.30
C MET A 815 3.69 -34.76 30.40
N VAL A 816 3.73 -36.06 30.06
CA VAL A 816 4.01 -37.14 31.02
C VAL A 816 5.31 -37.84 30.62
N PHE A 817 6.33 -37.75 31.47
CA PHE A 817 7.58 -38.48 31.26
C PHE A 817 7.42 -39.96 31.60
N ARG A 818 7.85 -40.85 30.70
CA ARG A 818 7.73 -42.31 30.85
C ARG A 818 9.06 -43.00 30.58
N LYS A 819 9.47 -43.90 31.47
CA LYS A 819 10.54 -44.88 31.19
C LYS A 819 9.93 -45.98 30.31
N GLY A 820 10.50 -46.25 29.13
CA GLY A 820 9.92 -47.19 28.15
C GLY A 820 9.73 -48.60 28.71
N GLY A 821 8.72 -49.34 28.22
CA GLY A 821 8.55 -50.78 28.50
C GLY A 821 7.19 -51.28 29.03
N GLY A 822 6.06 -50.59 28.80
CA GLY A 822 4.75 -51.08 29.27
C GLY A 822 3.53 -50.54 28.50
N ARG A 823 2.35 -51.14 28.74
CA ARG A 823 1.05 -50.71 28.18
C ARG A 823 0.78 -49.25 28.53
N ARG A 824 0.42 -48.44 27.53
CA ARG A 824 0.17 -47.00 27.69
C ARG A 824 -1.08 -46.77 28.55
N LYS A 825 -0.90 -46.37 29.81
CA LYS A 825 -1.98 -45.82 30.62
C LYS A 825 -2.31 -44.43 30.06
N ILE A 826 -3.48 -44.28 29.43
CA ILE A 826 -4.00 -42.98 29.03
C ILE A 826 -4.63 -42.37 30.27
N ASN A 827 -3.98 -41.34 30.82
CA ASN A 827 -4.56 -40.59 31.92
C ASN A 827 -5.50 -39.55 31.36
N GLU A 828 -6.67 -39.39 31.98
CA GLU A 828 -7.56 -38.30 31.68
C GLU A 828 -7.21 -37.09 32.55
N TRP A 829 -6.79 -36.01 31.89
CA TRP A 829 -6.45 -34.74 32.51
C TRP A 829 -7.56 -33.74 32.22
N ARG A 830 -8.10 -33.12 33.27
CA ARG A 830 -9.22 -32.18 33.16
C ARG A 830 -8.85 -30.87 33.85
N TRP A 831 -9.30 -29.77 33.26
CA TRP A 831 -9.42 -28.46 33.89
C TRP A 831 -10.91 -28.15 33.95
N GLU A 832 -11.49 -28.15 35.15
CA GLU A 832 -12.93 -28.15 35.37
C GLU A 832 -13.62 -29.29 34.59
N LYS A 833 -14.38 -28.97 33.53
CA LYS A 833 -15.05 -29.95 32.66
C LYS A 833 -14.26 -30.26 31.39
N ASP A 834 -13.32 -29.39 31.03
CA ASP A 834 -12.62 -29.45 29.75
C ASP A 834 -11.40 -30.37 29.82
N LYS A 835 -11.16 -31.10 28.73
CA LYS A 835 -10.04 -32.04 28.64
C LYS A 835 -8.75 -31.32 28.24
N ILE A 836 -7.69 -31.51 29.03
CA ILE A 836 -6.34 -31.03 28.69
C ILE A 836 -5.67 -32.06 27.78
N GLU A 837 -5.09 -31.60 26.67
CA GLU A 837 -4.39 -32.48 25.73
C GLU A 837 -3.07 -33.00 26.32
N GLU A 838 -2.88 -34.33 26.35
CA GLU A 838 -1.60 -34.98 26.66
C GLU A 838 -0.71 -35.02 25.41
N VAL A 839 0.41 -34.31 25.43
CA VAL A 839 1.38 -34.23 24.32
C VAL A 839 2.62 -35.09 24.59
N LYS A 840 3.22 -35.61 23.52
CA LYS A 840 4.49 -36.37 23.59
C LYS A 840 5.73 -35.49 23.57
N GLU A 841 5.56 -34.29 23.05
CA GLU A 841 6.61 -33.31 22.82
C GLU A 841 6.08 -31.92 23.18
N PHE A 842 6.85 -31.15 23.91
CA PHE A 842 6.48 -29.81 24.36
C PHE A 842 7.62 -28.83 24.16
N LYS A 843 7.33 -27.66 23.59
CA LYS A 843 8.31 -26.60 23.38
C LYS A 843 8.27 -25.62 24.53
N TYR A 844 9.37 -25.49 25.27
CA TYR A 844 9.50 -24.55 26.38
C TYR A 844 10.82 -23.78 26.26
N LEU A 845 10.75 -22.45 26.25
CA LEU A 845 11.90 -21.52 26.15
C LEU A 845 12.90 -21.83 25.03
N GLY A 846 12.40 -22.31 23.89
CA GLY A 846 13.23 -22.65 22.73
C GLY A 846 13.81 -24.08 22.73
N TYR A 847 13.53 -24.87 23.75
CA TYR A 847 13.91 -26.30 23.84
C TYR A 847 12.71 -27.21 23.60
N VAL A 848 12.96 -28.39 23.04
CA VAL A 848 11.95 -29.39 22.71
C VAL A 848 12.01 -30.55 23.70
N MET A 849 11.16 -30.57 24.71
CA MET A 849 11.13 -31.69 25.65
C MET A 849 10.33 -32.85 25.07
N ASN A 850 10.84 -34.09 25.17
CA ASN A 850 10.13 -35.30 24.76
C ASN A 850 9.86 -36.25 25.94
N GLU A 851 8.87 -37.14 25.80
CA GLU A 851 8.41 -38.04 26.88
C GLU A 851 9.49 -38.98 27.43
N ARG A 852 10.61 -39.17 26.72
CA ARG A 852 11.71 -40.09 27.07
C ARG A 852 12.88 -39.42 27.78
N ASN A 853 12.88 -38.09 27.89
CA ASN A 853 13.93 -37.31 28.53
C ASN A 853 15.36 -37.65 28.03
N THR A 854 15.52 -37.88 26.72
CA THR A 854 16.81 -38.24 26.11
C THR A 854 17.68 -36.99 25.91
N ALA A 855 19.01 -37.10 25.99
CA ALA A 855 19.95 -35.97 25.77
C ALA A 855 19.75 -35.25 24.41
N ALA A 856 19.34 -35.96 23.36
CA ALA A 856 18.97 -35.40 22.05
C ALA A 856 17.68 -34.55 22.06
N ALA A 857 16.87 -34.59 23.13
CA ALA A 857 15.68 -33.77 23.28
C ALA A 857 16.04 -32.32 23.63
N HIS A 858 17.15 -32.08 24.31
CA HIS A 858 17.58 -30.72 24.66
C HIS A 858 18.32 -30.02 23.50
N GLU A 859 17.94 -30.28 22.26
CA GLU A 859 18.38 -29.48 21.12
C GLU A 859 17.63 -28.15 21.10
N ARG A 860 18.39 -27.05 21.09
CA ARG A 860 17.85 -25.70 20.91
C ARG A 860 17.21 -25.63 19.53
N TYR A 861 15.92 -25.35 19.47
CA TYR A 861 15.15 -25.30 18.23
C TYR A 861 15.80 -24.31 17.26
N GLY A 862 16.44 -24.82 16.21
CA GLY A 862 16.93 -24.02 15.09
C GLY A 862 15.75 -23.50 14.28
N GLY A 863 15.20 -22.35 14.67
CA GLY A 863 14.00 -21.75 14.09
C GLY A 863 14.20 -20.32 13.64
#